data_AF-A0A0N1PBN6-F1
#
_entry.id   AF-A0A0N1PBN6-F1
#
_cell.length_a   1.000
_cell.length_b   1.000
_cell.length_c   1.000
_cell.angle_alpha   90.00
_cell.angle_beta   90.00
_cell.angle_gamma   90.00
#
_symmetry.space_group_name_H-M   'P 1'
#
loop_
_entity.id
_entity.type
_entity.pdbx_description
1 polymer ?
#
loop_
_entity_poly.entity_id
_entity_poly.type
_entity_poly.pdbx_seq_one_letter_code
_entity_poly.pdbx_strand_id
1 'polypeptide(L)'
;MPSRLCHSANISAGAAVPSSSPAAATPTALSASPAPPSFLCALLEPEETVPLVDTTRTYTTMDVVGRCEVYDPLKPNVSSHEDVPAADFNEGATMGPLQRAHADGKLWSHFVGTQTSSSAEPPAWFVQLCKDLYYRTDSSTPDARNVDDLDEAARESDPLAQQQVEAAQRTNNWRRMPQAEVPTRNNSQQPGLSGAPLRADGSIEVDPYTWLPFDLLDVKDYNVGPYVFPPTSTYTAEQRLKLCLGQRQKEYVHFCNTYCFPERWQIPTSMGTRPARLLVDPSCPTPVVFLQLSPDFPPSMWLPIRASVSAVRGVLSSFAALSFFHREEQHAFFEQRYETAKRVMELQQFPTSNEGDVLRFAAYEARNTPYLDAPLREYPNQQEFFLGEYDDPEKLLEHLDLCPFLFAMPHLRTVTDLHAERMTPTVEGAGVVPSLYRCIFSKALIQVSVHLSAEVKLPPQDPESFHFLWKDSEVIPKMKIPVFARVTWPDNNNLSGGGLLARRFNNLFKTEFASDIPVDAILSIFYVMQWAQRVHDLLGVVGMRQRVAELEAATHLPEAARLYPGTREVPNPEYTAQERLGMHIQYLSHLGDPQILETIAALLPAATAPVRMGCAKAALIAGDRELFRRIVSSEPSGRMQHYMTKLVVKRKTRDLVDPEPRLLEDQYEFAAPLWTKRGTRIDRNTLEGAVDAARLLR
;
A
#
# COMPACT_ATOMS: atom_id res chain seq x y z
N MET A 1 34.35 28.47 -16.38
CA MET A 1 34.03 29.16 -17.66
C MET A 1 33.85 28.12 -18.75
N PRO A 2 32.75 28.10 -19.54
CA PRO A 2 31.54 28.90 -19.46
C PRO A 2 30.31 28.09 -19.01
N SER A 3 29.54 28.69 -18.10
CA SER A 3 28.19 28.33 -17.69
C SER A 3 27.18 28.89 -18.71
N ARG A 4 26.14 28.11 -19.05
CA ARG A 4 24.95 28.62 -19.75
C ARG A 4 23.78 28.70 -18.78
N LEU A 5 23.52 29.92 -18.35
CA LEU A 5 22.28 30.37 -17.71
C LEU A 5 21.13 30.34 -18.73
N CYS A 6 19.98 29.84 -18.32
CA CYS A 6 18.69 30.21 -18.90
C CYS A 6 17.93 31.04 -17.87
N HIS A 7 17.90 32.36 -18.07
CA HIS A 7 16.95 33.27 -17.44
C HIS A 7 16.26 34.04 -18.57
N SER A 8 14.93 33.95 -18.64
CA SER A 8 14.11 34.89 -19.38
C SER A 8 13.83 36.10 -18.50
N ALA A 9 14.38 37.23 -18.91
CA ALA A 9 14.21 38.54 -18.30
C ALA A 9 12.83 39.15 -18.62
N ASN A 10 12.37 40.04 -17.74
CA ASN A 10 11.59 41.21 -18.14
C ASN A 10 12.16 42.45 -17.42
N ILE A 11 12.42 43.49 -18.21
CA ILE A 11 13.12 44.74 -17.87
C ILE A 11 12.14 45.92 -17.93
N SER A 12 12.21 46.85 -16.99
CA SER A 12 12.22 48.33 -17.15
C SER A 12 12.21 49.00 -15.76
N ALA A 13 13.31 49.65 -15.32
CA ALA A 13 13.71 51.06 -15.51
C ALA A 13 12.78 52.07 -14.78
N GLY A 14 13.20 52.94 -13.84
CA GLY A 14 14.48 53.26 -13.23
C GLY A 14 14.36 54.39 -12.18
N ALA A 15 15.48 54.61 -11.46
CA ALA A 15 15.94 55.80 -10.71
C ALA A 15 15.14 56.38 -9.51
N ALA A 16 15.70 56.24 -8.28
CA ALA A 16 16.24 57.31 -7.43
C ALA A 16 16.29 56.90 -5.92
N VAL A 17 17.38 57.26 -5.24
CA VAL A 17 17.68 57.16 -3.79
C VAL A 17 17.73 58.64 -3.29
N PRO A 18 17.41 59.06 -2.04
CA PRO A 18 17.66 58.38 -0.75
C PRO A 18 16.60 58.50 0.38
N SER A 19 16.83 57.69 1.42
CA SER A 19 16.69 57.95 2.86
C SER A 19 15.34 57.78 3.58
N SER A 20 15.48 57.24 4.81
CA SER A 20 14.56 57.16 5.96
C SER A 20 13.52 56.03 5.98
N SER A 21 13.75 55.07 6.88
CA SER A 21 12.71 54.24 7.54
C SER A 21 11.72 55.18 8.27
N PRO A 22 10.40 54.89 8.38
CA PRO A 22 9.89 53.65 8.97
C PRO A 22 8.56 53.08 8.40
N ALA A 23 8.28 51.82 8.74
CA ALA A 23 6.98 51.14 8.87
C ALA A 23 5.90 51.30 7.77
N ALA A 24 5.71 50.26 6.93
CA ALA A 24 4.38 49.81 6.47
C ALA A 24 4.45 48.52 5.61
N ALA A 25 3.57 47.57 5.94
CA ALA A 25 2.93 46.55 5.10
C ALA A 25 3.76 45.84 4.00
N THR A 26 4.24 44.63 4.31
CA THR A 26 4.64 43.64 3.31
C THR A 26 3.38 43.03 2.66
N PRO A 27 3.26 43.00 1.32
CA PRO A 27 2.16 42.31 0.65
C PRO A 27 2.33 40.79 0.82
N THR A 28 1.25 40.15 1.22
CA THR A 28 1.09 38.69 1.27
C THR A 28 1.31 38.10 -0.13
N ALA A 29 2.53 37.66 -0.40
CA ALA A 29 2.79 36.72 -1.48
C ALA A 29 2.18 35.37 -1.07
N LEU A 30 1.13 34.95 -1.77
CA LEU A 30 0.62 33.59 -1.76
C LEU A 30 1.77 32.64 -2.14
N SER A 31 2.42 32.09 -1.13
CA SER A 31 3.38 31.00 -1.26
C SER A 31 2.62 29.76 -1.72
N ALA A 32 2.55 29.55 -3.03
CA ALA A 32 2.27 28.23 -3.57
C ALA A 32 3.31 27.27 -2.99
N SER A 33 2.86 26.28 -2.21
CA SER A 33 3.73 25.19 -1.74
C SER A 33 4.38 24.55 -2.97
N PRO A 34 5.72 24.61 -3.12
CA PRO A 34 6.38 23.97 -4.24
C PRO A 34 6.17 22.45 -4.13
N ALA A 35 5.84 21.81 -5.25
CA ALA A 35 5.84 20.35 -5.34
C ALA A 35 7.16 19.80 -4.80
N PRO A 36 7.16 18.67 -4.07
CA PRO A 36 8.39 18.11 -3.52
C PRO A 36 9.42 17.91 -4.64
N PRO A 37 10.70 18.24 -4.40
CA PRO A 37 11.75 18.10 -5.40
C PRO A 37 11.79 16.65 -5.91
N SER A 38 12.14 16.47 -7.19
CA SER A 38 12.33 15.13 -7.75
C SER A 38 13.37 14.35 -6.95
N PHE A 39 13.30 13.02 -6.94
CA PHE A 39 14.23 12.19 -6.17
C PHE A 39 15.69 12.42 -6.60
N LEU A 40 15.94 12.58 -7.91
CA LEU A 40 17.24 13.03 -8.42
C LEU A 40 17.68 14.40 -7.85
N CYS A 41 16.79 15.38 -7.76
CA CYS A 41 17.11 16.69 -7.15
C CYS A 41 17.50 16.52 -5.68
N ALA A 42 16.76 15.73 -4.90
CA ALA A 42 17.07 15.47 -3.49
C ALA A 42 18.40 14.71 -3.30
N LEU A 43 18.85 13.93 -4.30
CA LEU A 43 20.15 13.26 -4.29
C LEU A 43 21.32 14.22 -4.59
N LEU A 44 21.12 15.14 -5.54
CA LEU A 44 22.18 16.06 -5.99
C LEU A 44 22.32 17.28 -5.08
N GLU A 45 21.19 17.79 -4.59
CA GLU A 45 21.08 18.94 -3.70
C GLU A 45 20.30 18.49 -2.45
N PRO A 46 20.94 17.72 -1.56
CA PRO A 46 20.32 17.28 -0.32
C PRO A 46 19.94 18.48 0.55
N GLU A 47 18.83 18.34 1.28
CA GLU A 47 18.36 19.38 2.20
C GLU A 47 19.42 19.71 3.26
N GLU A 48 19.56 20.99 3.58
CA GLU A 48 20.43 21.44 4.68
C GLU A 48 19.82 21.03 6.03
N THR A 49 20.60 20.32 6.83
CA THR A 49 20.23 19.79 8.15
C THR A 49 21.00 20.50 9.27
N VAL A 50 21.77 19.77 10.07
CA VAL A 50 22.56 20.31 11.18
C VAL A 50 23.94 20.72 10.65
N PRO A 51 24.34 21.99 10.81
CA PRO A 51 25.66 22.44 10.37
C PRO A 51 26.77 21.90 11.28
N LEU A 52 27.69 21.14 10.71
CA LEU A 52 28.89 20.63 11.38
C LEU A 52 30.10 21.45 10.91
N VAL A 53 30.58 22.34 11.79
CA VAL A 53 31.71 23.23 11.49
C VAL A 53 33.02 22.50 11.73
N ASP A 54 33.86 22.44 10.69
CA ASP A 54 35.24 21.99 10.76
C ASP A 54 36.17 23.17 10.35
N THR A 55 37.45 23.03 10.67
CA THR A 55 38.55 23.93 10.32
C THR A 55 38.66 24.23 8.82
N THR A 56 38.21 23.32 7.95
CA THR A 56 38.37 23.42 6.49
C THR A 56 37.08 23.75 5.73
N ARG A 57 35.91 23.39 6.29
CA ARG A 57 34.60 23.57 5.67
C ARG A 57 33.49 23.43 6.71
N THR A 58 32.27 23.75 6.32
CA THR A 58 31.05 23.43 7.08
C THR A 58 30.26 22.36 6.33
N TYR A 59 29.99 21.22 6.98
CA TYR A 59 29.18 20.15 6.41
C TYR A 59 27.73 20.32 6.87
N THR A 60 26.82 20.64 5.94
CA THR A 60 25.43 20.98 6.26
C THR A 60 24.41 19.95 5.78
N THR A 61 24.83 18.91 5.07
CA THR A 61 23.91 18.01 4.34
C THR A 61 23.91 16.58 4.86
N MET A 62 24.32 16.36 6.12
CA MET A 62 24.26 15.04 6.74
C MET A 62 22.80 14.67 6.98
N ASP A 63 22.35 13.48 6.55
CA ASP A 63 21.01 13.01 6.89
C ASP A 63 20.99 12.49 8.33
N VAL A 64 20.76 13.39 9.30
CA VAL A 64 20.82 13.10 10.74
C VAL A 64 19.53 12.46 11.25
N VAL A 65 19.64 11.49 12.16
CA VAL A 65 18.50 10.91 12.89
C VAL A 65 17.63 12.01 13.51
N GLY A 66 16.31 11.81 13.44
CA GLY A 66 15.35 12.76 14.01
C GLY A 66 15.53 12.92 15.53
N ARG A 67 15.14 14.06 16.08
CA ARG A 67 15.12 14.24 17.54
C ARG A 67 14.17 13.23 18.18
N CYS A 68 14.46 12.86 19.43
CA CYS A 68 13.56 12.03 20.23
C CYS A 68 12.15 12.65 20.25
N GLU A 69 11.15 11.83 19.94
CA GLU A 69 9.76 12.26 19.98
C GLU A 69 9.32 12.44 21.43
N VAL A 70 8.58 13.52 21.68
CA VAL A 70 8.07 13.86 23.01
C VAL A 70 6.56 14.00 22.92
N TYR A 71 5.85 13.17 23.68
CA TYR A 71 4.42 13.33 23.86
C TYR A 71 4.15 14.59 24.68
N ASP A 72 3.39 15.52 24.11
CA ASP A 72 2.95 16.76 24.76
C ASP A 72 1.44 16.66 25.03
N PRO A 73 1.01 16.48 26.30
CA PRO A 73 -0.41 16.39 26.64
C PRO A 73 -1.24 17.64 26.28
N LEU A 74 -0.59 18.79 26.06
CA LEU A 74 -1.26 20.03 25.67
C LEU A 74 -1.59 20.06 24.17
N LYS A 75 -0.95 19.22 23.36
CA LYS A 75 -1.25 19.11 21.92
C LYS A 75 -2.41 18.12 21.74
N PRO A 76 -3.54 18.56 21.17
CA PRO A 76 -4.66 17.66 20.93
C PRO A 76 -4.31 16.62 19.86
N ASN A 77 -4.87 15.41 19.98
CA ASN A 77 -4.73 14.37 18.97
C ASN A 77 -5.39 14.77 17.63
N VAL A 78 -6.43 15.60 17.68
CA VAL A 78 -7.09 16.16 16.50
C VAL A 78 -6.67 17.62 16.39
N SER A 79 -6.01 17.99 15.30
CA SER A 79 -5.75 19.39 15.00
C SER A 79 -7.07 20.09 14.66
N SER A 80 -7.45 21.12 15.43
CA SER A 80 -8.48 22.07 15.00
C SER A 80 -7.99 22.70 13.69
N HIS A 81 -8.77 22.54 12.62
CA HIS A 81 -8.50 23.10 11.30
C HIS A 81 -8.31 24.63 11.37
N GLU A 82 -7.09 25.14 11.52
CA GLU A 82 -6.80 26.59 11.40
C GLU A 82 -5.97 26.96 10.15
N ASP A 83 -5.39 26.00 9.41
CA ASP A 83 -4.70 26.28 8.14
C ASP A 83 -5.60 26.02 6.93
N VAL A 84 -6.76 26.68 6.93
CA VAL A 84 -7.55 26.87 5.72
C VAL A 84 -7.78 28.37 5.58
N PRO A 85 -7.38 29.02 4.48
CA PRO A 85 -7.60 30.44 4.30
C PRO A 85 -9.09 30.74 4.55
N ALA A 86 -9.37 31.88 5.20
CA ALA A 86 -10.68 32.29 5.72
C ALA A 86 -11.86 32.32 4.71
N ALA A 87 -11.65 31.85 3.48
CA ALA A 87 -12.71 31.47 2.54
C ALA A 87 -13.46 30.18 2.96
N ASP A 88 -12.80 29.22 3.62
CA ASP A 88 -13.42 27.91 3.94
C ASP A 88 -14.13 27.89 5.32
N PHE A 89 -13.86 28.85 6.20
CA PHE A 89 -14.60 28.97 7.47
C PHE A 89 -16.06 29.43 7.29
N ASN A 90 -16.42 29.92 6.10
CA ASN A 90 -17.82 30.14 5.71
C ASN A 90 -18.48 28.90 5.08
N GLU A 91 -17.73 27.83 4.78
CA GLU A 91 -18.29 26.62 4.13
C GLU A 91 -18.98 25.66 5.12
N GLY A 92 -18.89 25.91 6.43
CA GLY A 92 -19.55 25.14 7.48
C GLY A 92 -20.95 25.62 7.90
N ALA A 93 -21.47 26.71 7.33
CA ALA A 93 -22.71 27.35 7.81
C ALA A 93 -23.87 27.40 6.80
N THR A 94 -23.67 26.99 5.55
CA THR A 94 -24.75 26.96 4.56
C THR A 94 -25.02 25.52 4.14
N MET A 95 -26.16 24.96 4.56
CA MET A 95 -26.69 23.70 4.03
C MET A 95 -26.53 23.66 2.51
N GLY A 96 -26.09 22.54 1.94
CA GLY A 96 -25.98 22.40 0.49
C GLY A 96 -27.33 22.51 -0.22
N PRO A 97 -27.36 22.75 -1.54
CA PRO A 97 -28.60 22.87 -2.29
C PRO A 97 -29.48 21.62 -2.19
N LEU A 98 -28.89 20.42 -2.20
CA LEU A 98 -29.62 19.16 -2.09
C LEU A 98 -30.12 18.94 -0.66
N GLN A 99 -29.32 19.24 0.36
CA GLN A 99 -29.76 19.24 1.76
C GLN A 99 -30.95 20.15 2.00
N ARG A 100 -30.92 21.38 1.46
CA ARG A 100 -32.07 22.32 1.56
C ARG A 100 -33.28 21.76 0.84
N ALA A 101 -33.11 21.24 -0.38
CA ALA A 101 -34.21 20.66 -1.14
C ALA A 101 -34.82 19.44 -0.41
N HIS A 102 -34.01 18.63 0.25
CA HIS A 102 -34.49 17.54 1.10
C HIS A 102 -35.32 18.07 2.28
N ALA A 103 -34.80 19.07 3.02
CA ALA A 103 -35.52 19.68 4.15
C ALA A 103 -36.86 20.28 3.72
N ASP A 104 -36.93 20.82 2.50
CA ASP A 104 -38.15 21.37 1.89
C ASP A 104 -39.07 20.30 1.26
N GLY A 105 -38.72 19.01 1.34
CA GLY A 105 -39.50 17.90 0.75
C GLY A 105 -39.44 17.80 -0.78
N LYS A 106 -38.44 18.43 -1.41
CA LYS A 106 -38.25 18.55 -2.87
C LYS A 106 -37.06 17.73 -3.39
N LEU A 107 -36.58 16.73 -2.65
CA LEU A 107 -35.43 15.90 -3.03
C LEU A 107 -35.54 15.35 -4.47
N TRP A 108 -36.71 14.83 -4.84
CA TRP A 108 -36.91 14.14 -6.12
C TRP A 108 -36.82 15.04 -7.35
N SER A 109 -36.99 16.36 -7.18
CA SER A 109 -36.85 17.34 -8.26
C SER A 109 -35.39 17.53 -8.71
N HIS A 110 -34.42 17.10 -7.90
CA HIS A 110 -33.00 17.17 -8.21
C HIS A 110 -32.46 15.94 -8.97
N PHE A 111 -33.27 14.88 -9.14
CA PHE A 111 -32.87 13.73 -9.93
C PHE A 111 -32.88 14.06 -11.43
N VAL A 112 -31.82 13.69 -12.14
CA VAL A 112 -31.76 13.85 -13.60
C VAL A 112 -32.83 12.96 -14.26
N GLY A 113 -33.65 13.54 -15.14
CA GLY A 113 -34.71 12.83 -15.88
C GLY A 113 -36.13 12.93 -15.31
N THR A 114 -36.33 13.53 -14.13
CA THR A 114 -37.68 13.79 -13.55
C THR A 114 -38.25 15.18 -13.90
N GLN A 115 -37.54 15.97 -14.71
CA GLN A 115 -37.82 17.39 -14.97
C GLN A 115 -39.08 17.69 -15.84
N THR A 116 -39.79 16.69 -16.35
CA THR A 116 -40.91 16.91 -17.29
C THR A 116 -42.28 17.12 -16.66
N SER A 117 -42.40 17.05 -15.34
CA SER A 117 -43.58 17.53 -14.60
C SER A 117 -43.15 17.88 -13.18
N SER A 118 -43.96 18.62 -12.45
CA SER A 118 -43.76 18.97 -11.04
C SER A 118 -43.77 17.73 -10.13
N SER A 119 -42.91 16.73 -10.35
CA SER A 119 -43.03 15.42 -9.73
C SER A 119 -42.47 15.46 -8.31
N ALA A 120 -43.38 15.44 -7.34
CA ALA A 120 -43.09 15.11 -5.95
C ALA A 120 -42.72 13.62 -5.76
N GLU A 121 -42.56 12.86 -6.85
CA GLU A 121 -42.42 11.41 -6.84
C GLU A 121 -40.97 10.98 -7.12
N PRO A 122 -40.48 9.93 -6.42
CA PRO A 122 -39.16 9.34 -6.68
C PRO A 122 -39.03 8.73 -8.09
N PRO A 123 -37.81 8.64 -8.65
CA PRO A 123 -37.57 7.95 -9.91
C PRO A 123 -38.08 6.51 -9.90
N ALA A 124 -38.72 6.07 -10.99
CA ALA A 124 -39.34 4.75 -11.08
C ALA A 124 -38.35 3.60 -10.81
N TRP A 125 -37.11 3.72 -11.30
CA TRP A 125 -36.05 2.72 -11.05
C TRP A 125 -35.69 2.63 -9.56
N PHE A 126 -35.66 3.75 -8.85
CA PHE A 126 -35.32 3.81 -7.43
C PHE A 126 -36.43 3.20 -6.59
N VAL A 127 -37.69 3.50 -6.92
CA VAL A 127 -38.86 2.85 -6.29
C VAL A 127 -38.83 1.34 -6.48
N GLN A 128 -38.54 0.88 -7.70
CA GLN A 128 -38.46 -0.55 -8.01
C GLN A 128 -37.34 -1.21 -7.22
N LEU A 129 -36.15 -0.60 -7.20
CA LEU A 129 -35.01 -1.07 -6.40
C LEU A 129 -35.38 -1.20 -4.91
N CYS A 130 -35.95 -0.15 -4.31
CA CYS A 130 -36.36 -0.18 -2.90
C CYS A 130 -37.41 -1.27 -2.62
N LYS A 131 -38.41 -1.44 -3.50
CA LYS A 131 -39.40 -2.52 -3.36
C LYS A 131 -38.76 -3.90 -3.42
N ASP A 132 -37.86 -4.10 -4.37
CA ASP A 132 -37.20 -5.40 -4.58
C ASP A 132 -36.22 -5.74 -3.44
N LEU A 133 -35.53 -4.74 -2.89
CA LEU A 133 -34.70 -4.88 -1.68
C LEU A 133 -35.54 -5.22 -0.45
N TYR A 134 -36.67 -4.53 -0.26
CA TYR A 134 -37.56 -4.71 0.89
C TYR A 134 -38.27 -6.06 0.90
N TYR A 135 -38.92 -6.42 -0.22
CA TYR A 135 -39.72 -7.65 -0.32
C TYR A 135 -38.90 -8.89 -0.69
N ARG A 136 -37.59 -8.71 -0.94
CA ARG A 136 -36.70 -9.73 -1.47
C ARG A 136 -37.18 -10.40 -2.75
N THR A 137 -37.78 -9.62 -3.65
CA THR A 137 -38.26 -10.14 -4.93
C THR A 137 -37.20 -9.97 -6.01
N ASP A 138 -37.03 -11.00 -6.84
CA ASP A 138 -36.17 -10.95 -8.03
C ASP A 138 -37.06 -10.66 -9.24
N SER A 139 -37.42 -9.39 -9.43
CA SER A 139 -38.30 -8.97 -10.53
C SER A 139 -37.60 -8.97 -11.90
N SER A 140 -36.26 -9.09 -11.92
CA SER A 140 -35.46 -9.18 -13.15
C SER A 140 -35.44 -10.60 -13.69
N THR A 141 -36.07 -10.82 -14.85
CA THR A 141 -35.89 -12.05 -15.64
C THR A 141 -34.39 -12.30 -15.90
N PRO A 142 -33.90 -13.54 -15.77
CA PRO A 142 -32.49 -13.85 -15.99
C PRO A 142 -32.19 -13.82 -17.49
N ASP A 143 -31.87 -12.65 -18.04
CA ASP A 143 -31.22 -12.58 -19.35
C ASP A 143 -29.76 -13.01 -19.16
N ALA A 144 -29.45 -14.21 -19.66
CA ALA A 144 -28.16 -14.89 -19.61
C ALA A 144 -27.02 -14.17 -20.39
N ARG A 145 -27.15 -12.86 -20.62
CA ARG A 145 -26.16 -11.98 -21.28
C ARG A 145 -25.71 -10.79 -20.42
N ASN A 146 -26.34 -10.52 -19.28
CA ASN A 146 -25.92 -9.46 -18.38
C ASN A 146 -24.88 -9.99 -17.38
N VAL A 147 -23.64 -10.05 -17.82
CA VAL A 147 -22.52 -10.00 -16.86
C VAL A 147 -22.62 -8.62 -16.19
N ASP A 148 -22.69 -8.58 -14.87
CA ASP A 148 -22.68 -7.32 -14.11
C ASP A 148 -21.33 -6.63 -14.31
N ASP A 149 -21.29 -5.72 -15.29
CA ASP A 149 -20.09 -4.98 -15.65
C ASP A 149 -19.92 -3.78 -14.73
N LEU A 150 -19.24 -3.99 -13.59
CA LEU A 150 -18.88 -2.93 -12.65
C LEU A 150 -18.03 -1.84 -13.31
N ASP A 151 -17.25 -2.16 -14.36
CA ASP A 151 -16.47 -1.16 -15.10
C ASP A 151 -17.38 -0.23 -15.91
N GLU A 152 -18.51 -0.73 -16.43
CA GLU A 152 -19.52 0.09 -17.11
C GLU A 152 -20.18 1.06 -16.11
N ALA A 153 -20.67 0.56 -14.97
CA ALA A 153 -21.28 1.39 -13.93
C ALA A 153 -20.29 2.44 -13.38
N ALA A 154 -19.03 2.04 -13.18
CA ALA A 154 -17.96 2.94 -12.75
C ALA A 154 -17.72 4.05 -13.78
N ARG A 155 -17.69 3.75 -15.08
CA ARG A 155 -17.49 4.73 -16.16
C ARG A 155 -18.61 5.74 -16.24
N GLU A 156 -19.86 5.30 -16.15
CA GLU A 156 -21.02 6.17 -16.28
C GLU A 156 -21.14 7.17 -15.13
N SER A 157 -20.79 6.73 -13.93
CA SER A 157 -20.86 7.55 -12.71
C SER A 157 -19.66 8.47 -12.47
N ASP A 158 -18.56 8.29 -13.23
CA ASP A 158 -17.31 9.00 -12.98
C ASP A 158 -17.33 10.39 -13.64
N PRO A 159 -17.37 11.49 -12.84
CA PRO A 159 -17.37 12.84 -13.39
C PRO A 159 -16.09 13.18 -14.15
N LEU A 160 -14.95 12.54 -13.82
CA LEU A 160 -13.68 12.74 -14.54
C LEU A 160 -13.68 12.00 -15.87
N ALA A 161 -14.31 10.83 -15.95
CA ALA A 161 -14.50 10.13 -17.22
C ALA A 161 -15.43 10.93 -18.14
N GLN A 162 -16.50 11.53 -17.61
CA GLN A 162 -17.39 12.42 -18.36
C GLN A 162 -16.64 13.66 -18.87
N GLN A 163 -15.81 14.32 -18.05
CA GLN A 163 -14.98 15.45 -18.50
C GLN A 163 -13.96 15.06 -19.57
N GLN A 164 -13.34 13.88 -19.47
CA GLN A 164 -12.41 13.37 -20.48
C GLN A 164 -13.13 13.02 -21.78
N VAL A 165 -14.34 12.46 -21.71
CA VAL A 165 -15.19 12.20 -22.88
C VAL A 165 -15.63 13.52 -23.52
N GLU A 166 -16.03 14.52 -22.74
CA GLU A 166 -16.37 15.86 -23.25
C GLU A 166 -15.16 16.58 -23.86
N ALA A 167 -13.97 16.42 -23.27
CA ALA A 167 -12.71 16.96 -23.82
C ALA A 167 -12.26 16.21 -25.09
N ALA A 168 -12.45 14.89 -25.15
CA ALA A 168 -12.18 14.05 -26.32
C ALA A 168 -13.20 14.29 -27.45
N GLN A 169 -14.46 14.56 -27.11
CA GLN A 169 -15.52 14.94 -28.07
C GLN A 169 -15.31 16.36 -28.62
N ARG A 170 -14.68 17.27 -27.87
CA ARG A 170 -14.22 18.57 -28.38
C ARG A 170 -13.03 18.48 -29.33
N THR A 171 -12.27 17.39 -29.30
CA THR A 171 -11.04 17.22 -30.09
C THR A 171 -11.15 16.22 -31.23
N ASN A 172 -12.17 15.35 -31.27
CA ASN A 172 -12.32 14.33 -32.31
C ASN A 172 -13.71 14.35 -32.99
N ASN A 173 -13.86 15.24 -33.96
CA ASN A 173 -14.54 14.86 -35.20
C ASN A 173 -13.52 14.07 -36.02
N TRP A 174 -13.78 12.78 -36.28
CA TRP A 174 -13.27 11.88 -37.33
C TRP A 174 -12.89 10.47 -36.85
N ARG A 175 -13.52 9.50 -37.53
CA ARG A 175 -13.28 8.05 -37.66
C ARG A 175 -13.77 7.09 -36.57
N ARG A 176 -14.95 6.56 -36.87
CA ARG A 176 -15.50 5.26 -36.44
C ARG A 176 -14.96 4.16 -37.36
N MET A 177 -14.42 3.08 -36.81
CA MET A 177 -14.28 1.77 -37.47
C MET A 177 -14.57 0.66 -36.45
N PRO A 178 -15.12 -0.50 -36.88
CA PRO A 178 -15.76 -1.48 -35.99
C PRO A 178 -14.76 -2.50 -35.43
N GLN A 179 -15.02 -2.97 -34.21
CA GLN A 179 -14.27 -4.06 -33.57
C GLN A 179 -14.72 -5.43 -34.10
N ALA A 180 -13.74 -6.34 -34.20
CA ALA A 180 -13.91 -7.73 -34.61
C ALA A 180 -14.19 -8.63 -33.39
N GLU A 181 -15.08 -9.60 -33.58
CA GLU A 181 -15.48 -10.61 -32.61
C GLU A 181 -14.39 -11.69 -32.41
N VAL A 182 -14.22 -12.16 -31.17
CA VAL A 182 -13.41 -13.33 -30.81
C VAL A 182 -14.32 -14.32 -30.06
N PRO A 183 -14.26 -15.64 -30.37
CA PRO A 183 -15.25 -16.60 -29.90
C PRO A 183 -14.97 -17.17 -28.50
N THR A 184 -16.05 -17.41 -27.75
CA THR A 184 -16.09 -18.00 -26.40
C THR A 184 -15.98 -19.51 -26.41
N ARG A 185 -15.27 -20.07 -25.42
CA ARG A 185 -15.11 -21.51 -25.16
C ARG A 185 -15.90 -21.87 -23.90
N ASN A 186 -16.95 -22.67 -24.04
CA ASN A 186 -17.78 -23.15 -22.94
C ASN A 186 -17.05 -24.22 -22.11
N ASN A 187 -17.11 -24.10 -20.78
CA ASN A 187 -17.11 -25.25 -19.88
C ASN A 187 -17.75 -24.86 -18.53
N SER A 188 -18.96 -25.36 -18.28
CA SER A 188 -19.68 -25.23 -17.02
C SER A 188 -19.71 -26.59 -16.32
N GLN A 189 -19.11 -26.69 -15.14
CA GLN A 189 -19.45 -27.71 -14.14
C GLN A 189 -19.64 -26.99 -12.80
N GLN A 190 -20.90 -26.91 -12.35
CA GLN A 190 -21.26 -26.53 -10.98
C GLN A 190 -21.32 -27.80 -10.12
N PRO A 191 -20.80 -27.80 -8.88
CA PRO A 191 -21.23 -28.71 -7.84
C PRO A 191 -22.49 -28.16 -7.15
N GLY A 192 -23.50 -29.03 -6.99
CA GLY A 192 -24.78 -28.69 -6.35
C GLY A 192 -24.66 -28.50 -4.84
N LEU A 193 -25.33 -27.47 -4.32
CA LEU A 193 -25.53 -27.22 -2.90
C LEU A 193 -26.84 -27.88 -2.43
N SER A 194 -26.70 -28.80 -1.49
CA SER A 194 -27.79 -29.48 -0.77
C SER A 194 -28.51 -28.53 0.18
N GLY A 195 -29.84 -28.62 0.24
CA GLY A 195 -30.72 -27.75 1.01
C GLY A 195 -30.55 -27.81 2.53
N ALA A 196 -30.82 -26.67 3.18
CA ALA A 196 -30.80 -26.50 4.63
C ALA A 196 -31.97 -27.23 5.33
N PRO A 197 -31.78 -27.73 6.56
CA PRO A 197 -32.84 -28.42 7.31
C PRO A 197 -33.85 -27.41 7.90
N LEU A 198 -35.15 -27.67 7.72
CA LEU A 198 -36.23 -26.91 8.35
C LEU A 198 -36.49 -27.38 9.80
N ARG A 199 -36.69 -26.44 10.74
CA ARG A 199 -37.25 -26.71 12.07
C ARG A 199 -38.79 -26.73 12.05
N ALA A 200 -39.36 -27.33 13.09
CA ALA A 200 -40.79 -27.55 13.28
C ALA A 200 -41.65 -26.29 13.53
N ASP A 201 -41.04 -25.09 13.63
CA ASP A 201 -41.74 -23.82 13.83
C ASP A 201 -41.87 -22.96 12.55
N GLY A 202 -41.33 -23.43 11.42
CA GLY A 202 -41.38 -22.71 10.15
C GLY A 202 -40.44 -21.50 10.05
N SER A 203 -39.59 -21.24 11.05
CA SER A 203 -38.54 -20.22 10.97
C SER A 203 -37.32 -20.77 10.22
N ILE A 204 -36.83 -20.03 9.23
CA ILE A 204 -35.60 -20.36 8.51
C ILE A 204 -34.44 -19.82 9.37
N GLU A 205 -33.68 -20.72 10.01
CA GLU A 205 -32.43 -20.35 10.66
C GLU A 205 -31.39 -20.06 9.56
N VAL A 206 -31.11 -18.78 9.31
CA VAL A 206 -30.13 -18.34 8.32
C VAL A 206 -28.85 -17.93 9.04
N ASP A 207 -27.70 -18.41 8.57
CA ASP A 207 -26.41 -17.99 9.08
C ASP A 207 -26.23 -16.47 8.86
N PRO A 208 -26.05 -15.69 9.94
CA PRO A 208 -25.99 -14.24 9.86
C PRO A 208 -24.75 -13.72 9.09
N TYR A 209 -23.71 -14.53 8.85
CA TYR A 209 -22.60 -14.16 7.96
C TYR A 209 -22.97 -14.16 6.48
N THR A 210 -23.90 -15.04 6.09
CA THR A 210 -24.35 -15.21 4.70
C THR A 210 -25.62 -14.40 4.42
N TRP A 211 -26.30 -13.98 5.47
CA TRP A 211 -27.49 -13.14 5.38
C TRP A 211 -27.17 -11.72 4.92
N LEU A 212 -27.97 -11.23 3.98
CA LEU A 212 -27.89 -9.85 3.49
C LEU A 212 -29.08 -9.04 4.00
N PRO A 213 -28.92 -8.27 5.10
CA PRO A 213 -29.95 -7.35 5.55
C PRO A 213 -30.00 -6.11 4.64
N PHE A 214 -31.21 -5.58 4.47
CA PHE A 214 -31.47 -4.29 3.81
C PHE A 214 -32.42 -3.49 4.69
N ASP A 215 -31.87 -2.57 5.46
CA ASP A 215 -32.60 -1.66 6.32
C ASP A 215 -32.81 -0.35 5.57
N LEU A 216 -33.96 -0.24 4.90
CA LEU A 216 -34.34 0.94 4.13
C LEU A 216 -34.78 2.05 5.09
N LEU A 217 -34.20 3.24 4.89
CA LEU A 217 -34.57 4.42 5.65
C LEU A 217 -35.84 5.05 5.08
N ASP A 218 -36.61 5.73 5.92
CA ASP A 218 -37.66 6.63 5.45
C ASP A 218 -37.02 7.87 4.82
N VAL A 219 -37.74 8.53 3.90
CA VAL A 219 -37.24 9.74 3.22
C VAL A 219 -36.80 10.81 4.22
N LYS A 220 -37.54 11.01 5.32
CA LYS A 220 -37.18 11.96 6.40
C LYS A 220 -35.85 11.63 7.09
N ASP A 221 -35.44 10.36 7.07
CA ASP A 221 -34.27 9.82 7.77
C ASP A 221 -33.09 9.61 6.80
N TYR A 222 -33.24 9.95 5.52
CA TYR A 222 -32.12 9.96 4.59
C TYR A 222 -31.04 10.93 5.04
N ASN A 223 -29.80 10.47 4.98
CA ASN A 223 -28.66 11.33 5.24
C ASN A 223 -28.17 11.90 3.90
N VAL A 224 -28.47 13.19 3.70
CA VAL A 224 -28.08 13.94 2.51
C VAL A 224 -26.93 14.88 2.85
N GLY A 225 -25.87 14.84 2.05
CA GLY A 225 -24.77 15.76 2.21
C GLY A 225 -23.50 15.33 1.50
N PRO A 226 -22.44 16.15 1.57
CA PRO A 226 -21.15 15.77 1.03
C PRO A 226 -20.47 14.71 1.89
N TYR A 227 -19.48 14.04 1.32
CA TYR A 227 -18.63 13.15 2.09
C TYR A 227 -17.78 13.94 3.10
N VAL A 228 -17.86 13.54 4.37
CA VAL A 228 -17.08 14.14 5.46
C VAL A 228 -15.96 13.17 5.87
N PHE A 229 -14.72 13.61 5.70
CA PHE A 229 -13.56 12.84 6.14
C PHE A 229 -13.53 12.72 7.67
N PRO A 230 -13.06 11.59 8.23
CA PRO A 230 -12.83 11.47 9.66
C PRO A 230 -11.92 12.59 10.19
N PRO A 231 -12.16 13.10 11.42
CA PRO A 231 -11.39 14.21 11.97
C PRO A 231 -9.90 13.87 12.18
N THR A 232 -9.58 12.58 12.34
CA THR A 232 -8.21 12.06 12.46
C THR A 232 -7.50 11.89 11.12
N SER A 233 -8.17 12.13 9.98
CA SER A 233 -7.57 11.95 8.67
C SER A 233 -6.60 13.08 8.31
N THR A 234 -5.37 12.70 7.97
CA THR A 234 -4.25 13.61 7.70
C THR A 234 -4.07 13.93 6.21
N TYR A 235 -5.08 13.65 5.38
CA TYR A 235 -5.03 13.96 3.94
C TYR A 235 -4.87 15.46 3.69
N THR A 236 -4.01 15.82 2.75
CA THR A 236 -3.85 17.20 2.26
C THR A 236 -5.10 17.67 1.50
N ALA A 237 -5.26 18.98 1.30
CA ALA A 237 -6.39 19.52 0.54
C ALA A 237 -6.48 18.96 -0.90
N GLU A 238 -5.34 18.82 -1.58
CA GLU A 238 -5.28 18.24 -2.93
C GLU A 238 -5.71 16.76 -2.92
N GLN A 239 -5.25 15.98 -1.95
CA GLN A 239 -5.65 14.58 -1.82
C GLN A 239 -7.14 14.46 -1.51
N ARG A 240 -7.68 15.27 -0.59
CA ARG A 240 -9.12 15.30 -0.29
C ARG A 240 -9.93 15.61 -1.55
N LEU A 241 -9.48 16.57 -2.37
CA LEU A 241 -10.12 16.90 -3.64
C LEU A 241 -10.11 15.70 -4.61
N LYS A 242 -8.96 15.02 -4.78
CA LYS A 242 -8.84 13.82 -5.63
C LYS A 242 -9.70 12.66 -5.12
N LEU A 243 -9.71 12.42 -3.81
CA LEU A 243 -10.52 11.38 -3.16
C LEU A 243 -12.04 11.67 -3.28
N CYS A 244 -12.42 12.94 -3.41
CA CYS A 244 -13.78 13.37 -3.75
C CYS A 244 -14.01 13.56 -5.27
N LEU A 245 -13.17 12.97 -6.13
CA LEU A 245 -13.31 13.00 -7.60
C LEU A 245 -13.40 14.43 -8.19
N GLY A 246 -12.65 15.37 -7.61
CA GLY A 246 -12.61 16.77 -8.04
C GLY A 246 -13.75 17.63 -7.52
N GLN A 247 -14.72 17.06 -6.79
CA GLN A 247 -15.92 17.77 -6.34
C GLN A 247 -16.18 17.52 -4.84
N ARG A 248 -15.46 18.27 -3.98
CA ARG A 248 -15.56 18.10 -2.52
C ARG A 248 -16.97 18.38 -1.97
N GLN A 249 -17.66 19.36 -2.53
CA GLN A 249 -19.00 19.77 -2.09
C GLN A 249 -20.13 18.96 -2.75
N LYS A 250 -19.81 17.91 -3.51
CA LYS A 250 -20.83 17.05 -4.14
C LYS A 250 -21.61 16.29 -3.07
N GLU A 251 -22.92 16.44 -3.07
CA GLU A 251 -23.82 15.83 -2.11
C GLU A 251 -24.36 14.49 -2.64
N TYR A 252 -24.45 13.51 -1.75
CA TYR A 252 -25.00 12.18 -2.01
C TYR A 252 -26.15 11.89 -1.04
N VAL A 253 -27.00 10.93 -1.39
CA VAL A 253 -28.13 10.50 -0.55
C VAL A 253 -27.88 9.09 -0.04
N HIS A 254 -27.66 8.93 1.26
CA HIS A 254 -27.64 7.63 1.92
C HIS A 254 -29.06 7.20 2.29
N PHE A 255 -29.51 6.08 1.73
CA PHE A 255 -30.91 5.64 1.83
C PHE A 255 -31.11 4.26 2.47
N CYS A 256 -30.04 3.48 2.65
CA CYS A 256 -30.14 2.11 3.17
C CYS A 256 -28.85 1.64 3.85
N ASN A 257 -29.01 1.05 5.04
CA ASN A 257 -27.96 0.27 5.69
C ASN A 257 -28.05 -1.19 5.26
N THR A 258 -26.90 -1.83 5.02
CA THR A 258 -26.84 -3.22 4.57
C THR A 258 -25.82 -4.04 5.38
N TYR A 259 -25.22 -5.07 4.77
CA TYR A 259 -24.29 -6.01 5.39
C TYR A 259 -23.32 -5.38 6.40
N CYS A 260 -23.19 -6.02 7.56
CA CYS A 260 -22.37 -5.51 8.65
C CYS A 260 -21.00 -6.19 8.67
N PHE A 261 -19.97 -5.42 9.00
CA PHE A 261 -18.62 -5.91 9.24
C PHE A 261 -18.25 -5.80 10.72
N PRO A 262 -17.40 -6.71 11.24
CA PRO A 262 -16.95 -6.64 12.62
C PRO A 262 -16.15 -5.37 12.87
N GLU A 263 -16.16 -4.93 14.11
CA GLU A 263 -15.32 -3.82 14.52
C GLU A 263 -13.85 -4.21 14.55
N ARG A 264 -13.00 -3.22 14.33
CA ARG A 264 -11.56 -3.40 14.23
C ARG A 264 -10.92 -4.09 15.45
N TRP A 265 -11.38 -3.75 16.64
CA TRP A 265 -10.82 -4.24 17.92
C TRP A 265 -11.40 -5.58 18.35
N GLN A 266 -12.44 -6.07 17.67
CA GLN A 266 -13.02 -7.39 17.94
C GLN A 266 -12.15 -8.49 17.34
N ILE A 267 -12.46 -9.74 17.68
CA ILE A 267 -11.83 -10.90 17.05
C ILE A 267 -12.17 -10.87 15.54
N PRO A 268 -11.21 -11.14 14.63
CA PRO A 268 -11.46 -11.02 13.18
C PRO A 268 -12.60 -11.88 12.63
N THR A 269 -12.95 -12.96 13.33
CA THR A 269 -14.04 -13.90 13.01
C THR A 269 -15.29 -13.64 13.87
N SER A 270 -15.50 -12.40 14.31
CA SER A 270 -16.72 -11.98 15.02
C SER A 270 -17.82 -11.55 14.06
N MET A 271 -19.05 -11.59 14.57
CA MET A 271 -20.23 -11.09 13.86
C MET A 271 -20.09 -9.61 13.48
N GLY A 272 -20.66 -9.23 12.35
CA GLY A 272 -20.67 -7.85 11.91
C GLY A 272 -21.53 -6.93 12.79
N THR A 273 -21.01 -5.77 13.14
CA THR A 273 -21.69 -4.76 13.98
C THR A 273 -21.85 -3.41 13.28
N ARG A 274 -20.93 -3.03 12.40
CA ARG A 274 -21.02 -1.77 11.64
C ARG A 274 -21.58 -2.01 10.25
N PRO A 275 -22.77 -1.48 9.90
CA PRO A 275 -23.36 -1.67 8.58
C PRO A 275 -22.65 -0.87 7.50
N ALA A 276 -22.52 -1.46 6.32
CA ALA A 276 -22.21 -0.75 5.09
C ALA A 276 -23.42 0.08 4.62
N ARG A 277 -23.15 1.10 3.80
CA ARG A 277 -24.14 2.09 3.36
C ARG A 277 -24.34 2.04 1.86
N LEU A 278 -25.59 2.15 1.41
CA LEU A 278 -25.94 2.35 0.02
C LEU A 278 -26.29 3.82 -0.22
N LEU A 279 -25.61 4.42 -1.19
CA LEU A 279 -25.79 5.82 -1.57
C LEU A 279 -26.21 5.94 -3.03
N VAL A 280 -26.87 7.04 -3.36
CA VAL A 280 -27.22 7.43 -4.73
C VAL A 280 -26.78 8.87 -4.98
N ASP A 281 -26.36 9.15 -6.20
CA ASP A 281 -26.11 10.49 -6.72
C ASP A 281 -27.30 10.96 -7.56
N PRO A 282 -28.09 11.95 -7.10
CA PRO A 282 -29.21 12.49 -7.87
C PRO A 282 -28.79 13.17 -9.18
N SER A 283 -27.54 13.64 -9.27
CA SER A 283 -27.02 14.32 -10.46
C SER A 283 -26.56 13.35 -11.56
N CYS A 284 -26.49 12.05 -11.27
CA CYS A 284 -26.04 11.05 -12.24
C CYS A 284 -27.16 10.76 -13.26
N PRO A 285 -26.88 10.85 -14.58
CA PRO A 285 -27.89 10.60 -15.62
C PRO A 285 -28.27 9.12 -15.74
N THR A 286 -27.38 8.21 -15.33
CA THR A 286 -27.62 6.77 -15.31
C THR A 286 -27.85 6.27 -13.88
N PRO A 287 -28.67 5.22 -13.70
CA PRO A 287 -29.04 4.74 -12.37
C PRO A 287 -27.90 3.89 -11.77
N VAL A 288 -27.10 4.53 -10.92
CA VAL A 288 -25.96 3.91 -10.20
C VAL A 288 -26.16 4.01 -8.70
N VAL A 289 -25.87 2.92 -7.99
CA VAL A 289 -25.86 2.82 -6.53
C VAL A 289 -24.42 2.65 -6.07
N PHE A 290 -23.99 3.45 -5.11
CA PHE A 290 -22.66 3.35 -4.51
C PHE A 290 -22.72 2.56 -3.21
N LEU A 291 -21.88 1.55 -3.07
CA LEU A 291 -21.68 0.83 -1.80
C LEU A 291 -20.44 1.39 -1.08
N GLN A 292 -20.67 1.96 0.09
CA GLN A 292 -19.64 2.43 1.02
C GLN A 292 -19.50 1.41 2.16
N LEU A 293 -18.34 0.76 2.27
CA LEU A 293 -18.09 -0.30 3.26
C LEU A 293 -17.96 0.23 4.69
N SER A 294 -17.36 1.42 4.87
CA SER A 294 -17.21 2.15 6.13
C SER A 294 -17.17 3.65 5.86
N PRO A 295 -17.53 4.52 6.83
CA PRO A 295 -17.34 5.97 6.73
C PRO A 295 -15.91 6.40 6.34
N ASP A 296 -14.90 5.56 6.57
CA ASP A 296 -13.50 5.84 6.20
C ASP A 296 -13.22 5.73 4.70
N PHE A 297 -14.15 5.18 3.91
CA PHE A 297 -14.02 5.08 2.44
C PHE A 297 -14.49 6.39 1.80
N PRO A 298 -13.61 7.07 1.03
CA PRO A 298 -14.01 8.25 0.26
C PRO A 298 -14.71 7.87 -1.06
N PRO A 299 -15.40 8.82 -1.72
CA PRO A 299 -16.16 8.58 -2.95
C PRO A 299 -15.35 7.94 -4.09
N SER A 300 -14.05 8.22 -4.17
CA SER A 300 -13.19 7.59 -5.18
C SER A 300 -13.08 6.07 -5.06
N MET A 301 -13.43 5.50 -3.90
CA MET A 301 -13.34 4.08 -3.57
C MET A 301 -14.69 3.46 -3.18
N TRP A 302 -15.79 4.17 -3.37
CA TRP A 302 -17.12 3.56 -3.27
C TRP A 302 -17.35 2.66 -4.47
N LEU A 303 -17.90 1.46 -4.24
CA LEU A 303 -18.15 0.48 -5.29
C LEU A 303 -19.39 0.93 -6.10
N PRO A 304 -19.25 1.28 -7.39
CA PRO A 304 -20.37 1.68 -8.22
C PRO A 304 -21.07 0.43 -8.77
N ILE A 305 -22.34 0.29 -8.47
CA ILE A 305 -23.15 -0.88 -8.80
C ILE A 305 -24.31 -0.43 -9.67
N ARG A 306 -24.62 -1.22 -10.71
CA ARG A 306 -25.86 -1.05 -11.47
C ARG A 306 -27.05 -1.05 -10.51
N ALA A 307 -28.02 -0.15 -10.71
CA ALA A 307 -29.20 -0.05 -9.86
C ALA A 307 -30.22 -1.19 -10.06
N SER A 308 -29.78 -2.42 -9.80
CA SER A 308 -30.58 -3.63 -9.82
C SER A 308 -30.29 -4.46 -8.58
N VAL A 309 -31.31 -5.09 -8.02
CA VAL A 309 -31.16 -5.89 -6.79
C VAL A 309 -30.24 -7.10 -6.98
N SER A 310 -30.23 -7.72 -8.15
CA SER A 310 -29.30 -8.81 -8.49
C SER A 310 -27.85 -8.36 -8.36
N ALA A 311 -27.49 -7.22 -8.95
CA ALA A 311 -26.13 -6.68 -8.89
C ALA A 311 -25.73 -6.29 -7.46
N VAL A 312 -26.61 -5.61 -6.72
CA VAL A 312 -26.36 -5.22 -5.33
C VAL A 312 -26.15 -6.46 -4.44
N ARG A 313 -27.00 -7.48 -4.58
CA ARG A 313 -26.82 -8.76 -3.85
C ARG A 313 -25.58 -9.51 -4.33
N GLY A 314 -25.26 -9.51 -5.62
CA GLY A 314 -24.07 -10.14 -6.17
C GLY A 314 -22.78 -9.61 -5.54
N VAL A 315 -22.64 -8.28 -5.46
CA VAL A 315 -21.49 -7.64 -4.80
C VAL A 315 -21.46 -7.96 -3.31
N LEU A 316 -22.55 -7.74 -2.58
CA LEU A 316 -22.61 -7.98 -1.14
C LEU A 316 -22.39 -9.46 -0.77
N SER A 317 -22.94 -10.39 -1.56
CA SER A 317 -22.74 -11.82 -1.36
C SER A 317 -21.28 -12.25 -1.50
N SER A 318 -20.49 -11.51 -2.28
CA SER A 318 -19.05 -11.77 -2.42
C SER A 318 -18.30 -11.45 -1.11
N PHE A 319 -18.63 -10.33 -0.46
CA PHE A 319 -18.09 -9.99 0.86
C PHE A 319 -18.58 -10.94 1.97
N ALA A 320 -19.86 -11.31 1.91
CA ALA A 320 -20.48 -12.22 2.86
C ALA A 320 -19.87 -13.63 2.78
N ALA A 321 -19.73 -14.18 1.57
CA ALA A 321 -19.11 -15.48 1.35
C ALA A 321 -17.66 -15.50 1.86
N LEU A 322 -16.89 -14.47 1.56
CA LEU A 322 -15.50 -14.41 2.01
C LEU A 322 -15.36 -14.25 3.52
N SER A 323 -16.26 -13.49 4.15
CA SER A 323 -16.31 -13.38 5.62
C SER A 323 -16.72 -14.70 6.27
N PHE A 324 -17.64 -15.43 5.66
CA PHE A 324 -18.01 -16.79 6.07
C PHE A 324 -16.83 -17.76 5.96
N PHE A 325 -16.15 -17.82 4.81
CA PHE A 325 -14.98 -18.70 4.63
C PHE A 325 -13.85 -18.36 5.61
N HIS A 326 -13.58 -17.08 5.83
CA HIS A 326 -12.59 -16.65 6.83
C HIS A 326 -12.94 -17.14 8.24
N ARG A 327 -14.22 -17.08 8.63
CA ARG A 327 -14.69 -17.64 9.90
C ARG A 327 -14.45 -19.14 9.96
N GLU A 328 -14.92 -19.89 8.97
CA GLU A 328 -14.79 -21.35 8.96
C GLU A 328 -13.34 -21.82 9.04
N GLU A 329 -12.42 -21.12 8.39
CA GLU A 329 -11.01 -21.49 8.37
C GLU A 329 -10.22 -21.03 9.62
N GLN A 330 -10.52 -19.84 10.15
CA GLN A 330 -9.64 -19.17 11.13
C GLN A 330 -10.25 -19.06 12.53
N HIS A 331 -11.53 -19.38 12.73
CA HIS A 331 -12.20 -19.14 14.02
C HIS A 331 -11.55 -19.95 15.16
N ALA A 332 -11.29 -21.24 14.94
CA ALA A 332 -10.67 -22.11 15.95
C ALA A 332 -9.27 -21.60 16.37
N PHE A 333 -8.51 -21.04 15.42
CA PHE A 333 -7.21 -20.45 15.71
C PHE A 333 -7.32 -19.22 16.63
N PHE A 334 -8.26 -18.31 16.33
CA PHE A 334 -8.47 -17.13 17.16
C PHE A 334 -9.08 -17.46 18.52
N GLU A 335 -9.96 -18.46 18.61
CA GLU A 335 -10.51 -18.97 19.87
C GLU A 335 -9.38 -19.52 20.76
N GLN A 336 -8.51 -20.37 20.20
CA GLN A 336 -7.34 -20.88 20.92
C GLN A 336 -6.42 -19.76 21.39
N ARG A 337 -6.18 -18.75 20.55
CA ARG A 337 -5.37 -17.58 20.93
C ARG A 337 -6.01 -16.79 22.05
N TYR A 338 -7.33 -16.59 22.02
CA TYR A 338 -8.08 -15.91 23.07
C TYR A 338 -7.95 -16.63 24.42
N GLU A 339 -8.17 -17.95 24.45
CA GLU A 339 -8.02 -18.75 25.66
C GLU A 339 -6.57 -18.81 26.16
N THR A 340 -5.60 -18.86 25.25
CA THR A 340 -4.17 -18.79 25.59
C THR A 340 -3.82 -17.45 26.21
N ALA A 341 -4.28 -16.34 25.63
CA ALA A 341 -4.08 -15.00 26.15
C ALA A 341 -4.65 -14.87 27.57
N LYS A 342 -5.91 -15.30 27.76
CA LYS A 342 -6.56 -15.32 29.07
C LYS A 342 -5.77 -16.13 30.09
N ARG A 343 -5.29 -17.32 29.69
CA ARG A 343 -4.50 -18.18 30.57
C ARG A 343 -3.16 -17.54 30.96
N VAL A 344 -2.45 -16.93 30.02
CA VAL A 344 -1.18 -16.24 30.29
C VAL A 344 -1.40 -15.03 31.20
N MET A 345 -2.48 -14.26 30.97
CA MET A 345 -2.87 -13.16 31.86
C MET A 345 -3.13 -13.63 33.29
N GLU A 346 -3.86 -14.74 33.49
CA GLU A 346 -4.06 -15.34 34.82
C GLU A 346 -2.74 -15.72 35.49
N LEU A 347 -1.81 -16.33 34.74
CA LEU A 347 -0.49 -16.72 35.24
C LEU A 347 0.36 -15.49 35.64
N GLN A 348 0.22 -14.39 34.91
CA GLN A 348 0.90 -13.13 35.16
C GLN A 348 0.15 -12.21 36.13
N GLN A 349 -0.99 -12.65 36.68
CA GLN A 349 -1.83 -11.91 37.62
C GLN A 349 -2.44 -10.62 37.02
N PHE A 350 -2.64 -10.57 35.71
CA PHE A 350 -3.40 -9.52 35.05
C PHE A 350 -4.92 -9.74 35.19
N PRO A 351 -5.74 -8.66 35.22
CA PRO A 351 -7.19 -8.78 35.29
C PRO A 351 -7.77 -9.38 34.00
N THR A 352 -8.62 -10.42 34.14
CA THR A 352 -9.29 -11.09 33.02
C THR A 352 -10.81 -10.88 33.00
N SER A 353 -11.34 -10.08 33.92
CA SER A 353 -12.78 -9.78 34.01
C SER A 353 -13.28 -8.83 32.92
N ASN A 354 -12.38 -8.04 32.32
CA ASN A 354 -12.69 -7.10 31.25
C ASN A 354 -12.30 -7.72 29.90
N GLU A 355 -13.26 -7.93 29.01
CA GLU A 355 -13.02 -8.48 27.67
C GLU A 355 -12.04 -7.64 26.87
N GLY A 356 -12.06 -6.31 27.03
CA GLY A 356 -11.14 -5.42 26.33
C GLY A 356 -9.67 -5.70 26.64
N ASP A 357 -9.35 -6.06 27.89
CA ASP A 357 -7.97 -6.38 28.29
C ASP A 357 -7.51 -7.71 27.69
N VAL A 358 -8.42 -8.70 27.61
CA VAL A 358 -8.14 -9.99 26.95
C VAL A 358 -7.93 -9.80 25.44
N LEU A 359 -8.74 -8.97 24.78
CA LEU A 359 -8.57 -8.67 23.35
C LEU A 359 -7.23 -7.97 23.07
N ARG A 360 -6.82 -7.02 23.93
CA ARG A 360 -5.49 -6.38 23.85
C ARG A 360 -4.37 -7.40 24.01
N PHE A 361 -4.50 -8.33 24.96
CA PHE A 361 -3.50 -9.35 25.19
C PHE A 361 -3.48 -10.40 24.06
N ALA A 362 -4.62 -10.76 23.48
CA ALA A 362 -4.69 -11.62 22.30
C ALA A 362 -4.02 -10.96 21.07
N ALA A 363 -4.13 -9.64 20.91
CA ALA A 363 -3.36 -8.90 19.91
C ALA A 363 -1.86 -8.89 20.22
N TYR A 364 -1.47 -8.80 21.50
CA TYR A 364 -0.07 -8.94 21.92
C TYR A 364 0.49 -10.34 21.60
N GLU A 365 -0.27 -11.40 21.83
CA GLU A 365 0.11 -12.79 21.53
C GLU A 365 0.31 -13.07 20.03
N ALA A 366 -0.17 -12.19 19.14
CA ALA A 366 0.19 -12.24 17.72
C ALA A 366 1.72 -12.11 17.50
N ARG A 367 2.46 -11.58 18.48
CA ARG A 367 3.92 -11.52 18.48
C ARG A 367 4.62 -12.84 18.74
N ASN A 368 3.92 -13.77 19.37
CA ASN A 368 4.42 -15.10 19.71
C ASN A 368 4.01 -16.15 18.67
N THR A 369 3.27 -15.76 17.64
CA THR A 369 2.82 -16.68 16.59
C THR A 369 4.01 -17.13 15.74
N PRO A 370 4.27 -18.44 15.59
CA PRO A 370 5.34 -18.92 14.73
C PRO A 370 5.08 -18.57 13.26
N TYR A 371 6.16 -18.28 12.51
CA TYR A 371 6.06 -17.94 11.09
C TYR A 371 5.40 -19.06 10.25
N LEU A 372 5.66 -20.33 10.59
CA LEU A 372 5.12 -21.49 9.87
C LEU A 372 3.60 -21.66 10.03
N ASP A 373 3.03 -21.09 11.10
CA ASP A 373 1.61 -21.19 11.40
C ASP A 373 0.81 -20.02 10.79
N ALA A 374 1.50 -19.01 10.25
CA ALA A 374 0.86 -17.84 9.65
C ALA A 374 0.33 -18.16 8.23
N PRO A 375 -0.88 -17.71 7.85
CA PRO A 375 -1.50 -18.00 6.55
C PRO A 375 -0.91 -17.13 5.41
N LEU A 376 0.40 -17.21 5.17
CA LEU A 376 1.14 -16.32 4.26
C LEU A 376 0.78 -16.48 2.78
N ARG A 377 0.26 -17.64 2.38
CA ARG A 377 -0.08 -18.00 0.98
C ARG A 377 -1.52 -18.51 0.86
N GLU A 378 -2.42 -17.92 1.64
CA GLU A 378 -3.86 -18.27 1.63
C GLU A 378 -4.50 -18.05 0.26
N TYR A 379 -4.13 -16.96 -0.42
CA TYR A 379 -4.71 -16.56 -1.70
C TYR A 379 -3.73 -16.65 -2.87
N PRO A 380 -4.23 -16.84 -4.11
CA PRO A 380 -3.38 -17.02 -5.29
C PRO A 380 -2.75 -15.71 -5.79
N ASN A 381 -3.50 -14.60 -5.76
CA ASN A 381 -3.02 -13.34 -6.30
C ASN A 381 -2.16 -12.61 -5.27
N GLN A 382 -1.07 -12.03 -5.75
CA GLN A 382 -0.14 -11.29 -4.92
C GLN A 382 0.52 -10.15 -5.71
N GLN A 383 0.76 -9.05 -5.04
CA GLN A 383 1.54 -7.94 -5.58
C GLN A 383 2.35 -7.28 -4.45
N GLU A 384 3.57 -6.89 -4.78
CA GLU A 384 4.48 -6.23 -3.85
C GLU A 384 4.57 -4.72 -4.12
N PHE A 385 4.70 -3.96 -3.05
CA PHE A 385 4.88 -2.52 -3.05
C PHE A 385 6.05 -2.15 -2.15
N PHE A 386 6.82 -1.16 -2.57
CA PHE A 386 7.84 -0.55 -1.74
C PHE A 386 7.21 0.58 -0.93
N LEU A 387 7.45 0.59 0.38
CA LEU A 387 6.91 1.58 1.31
C LEU A 387 7.96 2.62 1.73
N GLY A 388 9.18 2.56 1.20
CA GLY A 388 10.24 3.49 1.55
C GLY A 388 11.33 2.90 2.42
N GLU A 389 12.31 3.76 2.71
CA GLU A 389 13.41 3.48 3.63
C GLU A 389 13.18 4.22 4.95
N TYR A 390 13.43 3.50 6.05
CA TYR A 390 13.23 3.98 7.40
C TYR A 390 14.51 3.81 8.21
N ASP A 391 14.72 4.76 9.13
CA ASP A 391 15.70 4.64 10.20
C ASP A 391 15.13 3.77 11.32
N ASP A 392 13.89 4.07 11.72
CA ASP A 392 13.09 3.29 12.65
C ASP A 392 11.82 2.75 11.96
N PRO A 393 11.83 1.49 11.47
CA PRO A 393 10.68 0.90 10.79
C PRO A 393 9.50 0.59 11.74
N GLU A 394 9.71 0.54 13.07
CA GLU A 394 8.62 0.29 14.02
C GLU A 394 7.60 1.41 14.01
N LYS A 395 7.99 2.66 13.72
CA LYS A 395 7.06 3.76 13.52
C LYS A 395 6.05 3.47 12.42
N LEU A 396 6.49 2.96 11.26
CA LEU A 396 5.56 2.62 10.19
C LEU A 396 4.65 1.43 10.59
N LEU A 397 5.21 0.43 11.27
CA LEU A 397 4.45 -0.72 11.75
C LEU A 397 3.40 -0.32 12.79
N GLU A 398 3.65 0.70 13.62
CA GLU A 398 2.65 1.28 14.51
C GLU A 398 1.50 1.93 13.72
N HIS A 399 1.79 2.64 12.63
CA HIS A 399 0.74 3.20 11.76
C HIS A 399 -0.12 2.10 11.12
N LEU A 400 0.47 0.94 10.78
CA LEU A 400 -0.25 -0.25 10.31
C LEU A 400 -1.08 -0.88 11.43
N ASP A 401 -0.49 -1.06 12.62
CA ASP A 401 -1.15 -1.52 13.85
C ASP A 401 -2.32 -0.59 14.24
N LEU A 402 -2.35 0.65 13.74
CA LEU A 402 -3.37 1.68 13.95
C LEU A 402 -4.17 2.07 12.68
N CYS A 403 -4.06 1.33 11.59
CA CYS A 403 -4.86 1.53 10.37
C CYS A 403 -6.34 1.09 10.49
N PRO A 404 -7.34 1.98 10.25
CA PRO A 404 -8.77 1.66 10.46
C PRO A 404 -9.33 0.56 9.55
N PHE A 405 -8.63 0.21 8.48
CA PHE A 405 -9.02 -0.81 7.52
C PHE A 405 -8.48 -2.22 7.86
N LEU A 406 -7.62 -2.34 8.88
CA LEU A 406 -6.99 -3.58 9.32
C LEU A 406 -7.46 -3.96 10.72
N PHE A 407 -7.64 -5.25 11.00
CA PHE A 407 -7.91 -5.70 12.35
C PHE A 407 -6.77 -5.34 13.31
N ALA A 408 -7.10 -5.00 14.55
CA ALA A 408 -6.11 -4.72 15.60
C ALA A 408 -5.37 -5.99 16.08
N MET A 409 -5.90 -7.17 15.74
CA MET A 409 -5.30 -8.46 16.03
C MET A 409 -4.70 -9.05 14.74
N PRO A 410 -3.43 -8.76 14.41
CA PRO A 410 -2.77 -9.34 13.24
C PRO A 410 -2.59 -10.86 13.40
N HIS A 411 -2.34 -11.54 12.28
CA HIS A 411 -2.01 -12.97 12.30
C HIS A 411 -0.61 -13.20 12.87
N LEU A 412 0.34 -12.36 12.46
CA LEU A 412 1.74 -12.41 12.87
C LEU A 412 2.24 -10.98 13.05
N ARG A 413 2.97 -10.69 14.12
CA ARG A 413 3.61 -9.39 14.33
C ARG A 413 5.02 -9.55 14.87
N THR A 414 6.05 -9.15 14.14
CA THR A 414 7.42 -9.21 14.67
C THR A 414 7.92 -7.80 14.94
N VAL A 415 8.33 -7.53 16.19
CA VAL A 415 8.93 -6.23 16.58
C VAL A 415 10.37 -6.16 16.07
N THR A 416 10.67 -5.10 15.34
CA THR A 416 11.94 -4.81 14.69
C THR A 416 12.81 -3.99 15.63
N ASP A 417 13.59 -4.68 16.46
CA ASP A 417 14.61 -4.03 17.30
C ASP A 417 15.98 -4.11 16.63
N LEU A 418 16.43 -3.00 16.04
CA LEU A 418 17.70 -2.93 15.31
C LEU A 418 18.93 -3.09 16.20
N HIS A 419 18.77 -2.90 17.52
CA HIS A 419 19.83 -3.03 18.50
C HIS A 419 19.94 -4.44 19.08
N ALA A 420 18.94 -5.29 18.85
CA ALA A 420 19.04 -6.70 19.20
C ALA A 420 20.09 -7.40 18.31
N GLU A 421 20.94 -8.22 18.92
CA GLU A 421 22.05 -8.92 18.24
C GLU A 421 21.59 -9.70 16.98
N ARG A 422 20.39 -10.30 17.07
CA ARG A 422 19.77 -11.08 15.99
C ARG A 422 19.10 -10.24 14.89
N MET A 423 19.08 -8.92 15.00
CA MET A 423 18.34 -8.00 14.11
C MET A 423 19.18 -6.78 13.70
N THR A 424 20.49 -6.80 13.96
CA THR A 424 21.38 -5.75 13.47
C THR A 424 21.52 -5.84 11.94
N PRO A 425 21.26 -4.76 11.19
CA PRO A 425 21.38 -4.77 9.74
C PRO A 425 22.85 -4.86 9.32
N THR A 426 23.17 -5.86 8.50
CA THR A 426 24.53 -6.06 7.97
C THR A 426 24.48 -6.62 6.55
N VAL A 427 25.64 -6.71 5.89
CA VAL A 427 25.72 -7.31 4.54
C VAL A 427 25.24 -8.76 4.53
N GLU A 428 25.50 -9.50 5.60
CA GLU A 428 24.99 -10.86 5.85
C GLU A 428 23.80 -10.82 6.82
N GLY A 429 23.05 -9.71 6.84
CA GLY A 429 22.07 -9.38 7.88
C GLY A 429 21.04 -10.47 8.13
N ALA A 430 20.34 -10.34 9.26
CA ALA A 430 19.42 -11.33 9.83
C ALA A 430 18.25 -11.79 8.95
N GLY A 431 18.16 -11.28 7.72
CA GLY A 431 17.14 -11.64 6.74
C GLY A 431 16.05 -10.59 6.68
N VAL A 432 14.82 -11.03 6.96
CA VAL A 432 13.59 -10.25 6.82
C VAL A 432 12.77 -10.41 8.11
N VAL A 433 12.20 -9.31 8.59
CA VAL A 433 11.29 -9.28 9.75
C VAL A 433 9.85 -9.17 9.22
N PRO A 434 9.03 -10.24 9.31
CA PRO A 434 7.69 -10.25 8.75
C PRO A 434 6.60 -9.90 9.78
N SER A 435 5.58 -9.20 9.31
CA SER A 435 4.29 -9.02 10.00
C SER A 435 3.15 -9.24 9.01
N LEU A 436 2.04 -9.82 9.44
CA LEU A 436 0.91 -10.22 8.59
C LEU A 436 -0.40 -9.66 9.15
N TYR A 437 -0.99 -8.73 8.42
CA TYR A 437 -2.25 -8.08 8.75
C TYR A 437 -3.38 -8.60 7.88
N ARG A 438 -4.62 -8.48 8.39
CA ARG A 438 -5.86 -8.86 7.70
C ARG A 438 -6.73 -7.63 7.51
N CYS A 439 -7.19 -7.38 6.29
CA CYS A 439 -8.18 -6.35 6.00
C CYS A 439 -9.55 -6.74 6.57
N ILE A 440 -10.28 -5.76 7.10
CA ILE A 440 -11.57 -5.99 7.76
C ILE A 440 -12.64 -6.45 6.77
N PHE A 441 -12.69 -5.87 5.58
CA PHE A 441 -13.81 -6.02 4.67
C PHE A 441 -13.59 -7.18 3.69
N SER A 442 -12.55 -7.09 2.86
CA SER A 442 -12.23 -8.07 1.83
C SER A 442 -11.46 -9.28 2.33
N LYS A 443 -11.08 -9.33 3.62
CA LYS A 443 -10.23 -10.40 4.21
C LYS A 443 -8.90 -10.64 3.48
N ALA A 444 -8.49 -9.72 2.60
CA ALA A 444 -7.17 -9.71 2.00
C ALA A 444 -6.09 -9.60 3.09
N LEU A 445 -4.90 -10.05 2.74
CA LEU A 445 -3.74 -10.07 3.62
C LEU A 445 -2.72 -9.03 3.18
N ILE A 446 -2.10 -8.36 4.15
CA ILE A 446 -0.98 -7.46 3.91
C ILE A 446 0.20 -7.98 4.73
N GLN A 447 1.15 -8.60 4.04
CA GLN A 447 2.42 -9.03 4.63
C GLN A 447 3.43 -7.89 4.51
N VAL A 448 3.79 -7.29 5.64
CA VAL A 448 4.85 -6.27 5.71
C VAL A 448 6.18 -6.96 5.99
N SER A 449 7.19 -6.62 5.21
CA SER A 449 8.52 -7.22 5.26
C SER A 449 9.56 -6.13 5.44
N VAL A 450 10.26 -6.12 6.56
CA VAL A 450 11.39 -5.22 6.83
C VAL A 450 12.69 -5.95 6.52
N HIS A 451 13.48 -5.48 5.54
CA HIS A 451 14.66 -6.21 5.07
C HIS A 451 15.94 -5.68 5.72
N LEU A 452 16.41 -6.38 6.74
CA LEU A 452 17.64 -6.06 7.49
C LEU A 452 18.92 -6.57 6.77
N SER A 453 18.75 -7.29 5.67
CA SER A 453 19.82 -7.88 4.87
C SER A 453 20.12 -7.11 3.58
N ALA A 454 19.51 -5.94 3.36
CA ALA A 454 19.68 -5.15 2.14
C ALA A 454 21.02 -4.39 2.05
N GLU A 455 21.75 -4.29 3.16
CA GLU A 455 22.99 -3.51 3.27
C GLU A 455 24.08 -3.96 2.29
N VAL A 456 24.76 -3.01 1.67
CA VAL A 456 25.91 -3.26 0.77
C VAL A 456 27.23 -2.73 1.35
N LYS A 457 27.18 -2.07 2.51
CA LYS A 457 28.33 -1.54 3.24
C LYS A 457 29.05 -2.62 4.03
N LEU A 458 30.32 -2.84 3.72
CA LEU A 458 31.14 -3.77 4.48
C LEU A 458 31.35 -3.27 5.93
N PRO A 459 31.37 -4.17 6.92
CA PRO A 459 31.64 -3.78 8.31
C PRO A 459 33.07 -3.23 8.47
N PRO A 460 33.37 -2.46 9.53
CA PRO A 460 34.73 -1.99 9.82
C PRO A 460 35.69 -3.18 9.98
N GLN A 461 36.89 -3.06 9.41
CA GLN A 461 37.96 -4.04 9.66
C GLN A 461 38.58 -3.85 11.05
N ASP A 462 38.56 -2.63 11.57
CA ASP A 462 38.97 -2.29 12.93
C ASP A 462 37.78 -1.70 13.71
N PRO A 463 36.99 -2.55 14.39
CA PRO A 463 35.84 -2.10 15.17
C PRO A 463 36.21 -1.19 16.33
N GLU A 464 37.43 -1.29 16.88
CA GLU A 464 37.87 -0.48 18.02
C GLU A 464 38.07 0.98 17.60
N SER A 465 38.77 1.20 16.47
CA SER A 465 38.93 2.54 15.89
C SER A 465 37.59 3.14 15.45
N PHE A 466 36.71 2.33 14.84
CA PHE A 466 35.39 2.78 14.46
C PHE A 466 34.55 3.18 15.69
N HIS A 467 34.55 2.35 16.74
CA HIS A 467 33.86 2.67 17.98
C HIS A 467 34.43 3.93 18.62
N PHE A 468 35.76 4.06 18.71
CA PHE A 468 36.40 5.26 19.27
C PHE A 468 35.99 6.54 18.53
N LEU A 469 35.93 6.52 17.20
CA LEU A 469 35.52 7.68 16.41
C LEU A 469 34.05 8.07 16.64
N TRP A 470 33.17 7.09 16.78
CA TRP A 470 31.72 7.32 16.86
C TRP A 470 31.15 7.30 18.29
N LYS A 471 31.96 6.99 19.31
CA LYS A 471 31.51 6.84 20.71
C LYS A 471 30.93 8.13 21.29
N ASP A 472 31.62 9.24 21.05
CA ASP A 472 31.26 10.55 21.64
C ASP A 472 30.52 11.45 20.62
N SER A 473 30.13 10.89 19.46
CA SER A 473 29.39 11.63 18.45
C SER A 473 27.91 11.78 18.86
N GLU A 474 27.47 13.02 19.05
CA GLU A 474 26.05 13.34 19.31
C GLU A 474 25.18 13.30 18.04
N VAL A 475 25.82 13.21 16.88
CA VAL A 475 25.17 13.22 15.57
C VAL A 475 25.36 11.87 14.91
N ILE A 476 24.24 11.20 14.61
CA ILE A 476 24.20 9.87 14.00
C ILE A 476 23.49 10.00 12.65
N PRO A 477 24.05 9.46 11.55
CA PRO A 477 23.37 9.45 10.26
C PRO A 477 22.23 8.42 10.23
N LYS A 478 21.16 8.72 9.50
CA LYS A 478 20.00 7.82 9.35
C LYS A 478 20.37 6.52 8.63
N MET A 479 19.82 5.43 9.14
CA MET A 479 19.79 4.14 8.46
C MET A 479 18.81 4.16 7.28
N LYS A 480 19.05 3.32 6.28
CA LYS A 480 18.19 3.16 5.10
C LYS A 480 17.67 1.73 5.03
N ILE A 481 16.72 1.41 5.90
CA ILE A 481 16.13 0.07 5.97
C ILE A 481 14.86 0.02 5.12
N PRO A 482 14.83 -0.76 4.03
CA PRO A 482 13.67 -0.83 3.16
C PRO A 482 12.54 -1.65 3.78
N VAL A 483 11.32 -1.16 3.60
CA VAL A 483 10.09 -1.85 3.98
C VAL A 483 9.24 -2.11 2.74
N PHE A 484 8.72 -3.33 2.63
CA PHE A 484 7.84 -3.74 1.55
C PHE A 484 6.50 -4.24 2.10
N ALA A 485 5.45 -4.11 1.31
CA ALA A 485 4.16 -4.72 1.57
C ALA A 485 3.79 -5.64 0.40
N ARG A 486 3.56 -6.92 0.70
CA ARG A 486 2.93 -7.87 -0.21
C ARG A 486 1.45 -7.96 0.15
N VAL A 487 0.59 -7.53 -0.77
CA VAL A 487 -0.86 -7.76 -0.66
C VAL A 487 -1.17 -9.09 -1.29
N THR A 488 -1.93 -9.95 -0.61
CA THR A 488 -2.48 -11.18 -1.19
C THR A 488 -4.00 -11.22 -1.07
N TRP A 489 -4.68 -11.59 -2.15
CA TRP A 489 -6.14 -11.50 -2.26
C TRP A 489 -6.74 -12.61 -3.13
N PRO A 490 -8.00 -13.01 -2.90
CA PRO A 490 -8.65 -14.05 -3.68
C PRO A 490 -9.00 -13.56 -5.10
N ASP A 491 -9.19 -14.51 -6.02
CA ASP A 491 -9.79 -14.21 -7.33
C ASP A 491 -11.16 -13.57 -7.13
N ASN A 492 -11.31 -12.33 -7.57
CA ASN A 492 -12.52 -11.56 -7.35
C ASN A 492 -12.80 -10.61 -8.52
N ASN A 493 -14.08 -10.48 -8.87
CA ASN A 493 -14.55 -9.45 -9.79
C ASN A 493 -15.27 -8.31 -9.04
N ASN A 494 -15.80 -8.59 -7.85
CA ASN A 494 -16.70 -7.68 -7.14
C ASN A 494 -16.02 -6.89 -6.00
N LEU A 495 -14.96 -7.42 -5.38
CA LEU A 495 -14.33 -6.79 -4.20
C LEU A 495 -13.45 -5.59 -4.60
N SER A 496 -12.90 -5.62 -5.81
CA SER A 496 -12.14 -4.54 -6.44
C SER A 496 -13.02 -3.42 -7.03
N GLY A 497 -14.34 -3.67 -7.18
CA GLY A 497 -15.30 -2.72 -7.75
C GLY A 497 -15.15 -2.52 -9.26
N GLY A 498 -14.71 -3.56 -9.96
CA GLY A 498 -14.28 -3.47 -11.36
C GLY A 498 -12.86 -2.93 -11.47
N GLY A 499 -12.14 -3.37 -12.50
CA GLY A 499 -10.78 -2.92 -12.78
C GLY A 499 -10.62 -1.42 -12.95
N LEU A 500 -11.71 -0.69 -13.22
CA LEU A 500 -11.72 0.75 -13.39
C LEU A 500 -11.37 1.52 -12.11
N LEU A 501 -11.82 1.09 -10.92
CA LEU A 501 -11.57 1.84 -9.68
C LEU A 501 -10.09 1.93 -9.36
N ALA A 502 -9.39 0.80 -9.37
CA ALA A 502 -7.95 0.75 -9.17
C ALA A 502 -7.19 1.53 -10.26
N ARG A 503 -7.59 1.41 -11.53
CA ARG A 503 -7.00 2.20 -12.64
C ARG A 503 -7.19 3.71 -12.45
N ARG A 504 -8.37 4.14 -12.01
CA ARG A 504 -8.65 5.55 -11.70
C ARG A 504 -7.78 6.03 -10.54
N PHE A 505 -7.70 5.24 -9.47
CA PHE A 505 -6.86 5.56 -8.32
C PHE A 505 -5.38 5.70 -8.73
N ASN A 506 -4.86 4.76 -9.52
CA ASN A 506 -3.53 4.82 -10.10
C ASN A 506 -3.30 6.09 -10.93
N ASN A 507 -4.26 6.49 -11.75
CA ASN A 507 -4.13 7.71 -12.54
C ASN A 507 -4.10 8.99 -11.69
N LEU A 508 -4.89 9.03 -10.62
CA LEU A 508 -5.01 10.16 -9.70
C LEU A 508 -3.77 10.33 -8.80
N PHE A 509 -3.27 9.23 -8.26
CA PHE A 509 -2.19 9.22 -7.25
C PHE A 509 -0.85 8.72 -7.78
N LYS A 510 -0.76 8.36 -9.07
CA LYS A 510 0.44 7.80 -9.72
C LYS A 510 0.94 6.52 -9.05
N THR A 511 0.02 5.69 -8.59
CA THR A 511 0.28 4.37 -7.98
C THR A 511 0.17 3.25 -9.02
N GLU A 512 0.51 2.03 -8.62
CA GLU A 512 0.64 0.87 -9.53
C GLU A 512 -0.18 -0.35 -9.08
N PHE A 513 -1.32 -0.14 -8.43
CA PHE A 513 -2.19 -1.21 -7.96
C PHE A 513 -2.76 -2.05 -9.11
N ALA A 514 -2.77 -3.38 -8.96
CA ALA A 514 -3.44 -4.28 -9.90
C ALA A 514 -4.93 -3.95 -10.02
N SER A 515 -5.56 -4.25 -11.16
CA SER A 515 -6.97 -3.90 -11.38
C SER A 515 -7.94 -4.69 -10.49
N ASP A 516 -7.55 -5.88 -10.06
CA ASP A 516 -8.37 -6.83 -9.30
C ASP A 516 -8.08 -6.78 -7.78
N ILE A 517 -7.18 -5.90 -7.33
CA ILE A 517 -6.88 -5.74 -5.91
C ILE A 517 -8.11 -5.14 -5.18
N PRO A 518 -8.46 -5.65 -3.98
CA PRO A 518 -9.58 -5.10 -3.21
C PRO A 518 -9.40 -3.64 -2.80
N VAL A 519 -10.51 -2.89 -2.81
CA VAL A 519 -10.51 -1.44 -2.53
C VAL A 519 -10.01 -1.07 -1.13
N ASP A 520 -10.23 -1.95 -0.15
CA ASP A 520 -9.81 -1.73 1.24
C ASP A 520 -8.30 -1.95 1.43
N ALA A 521 -7.68 -2.86 0.67
CA ALA A 521 -6.23 -3.04 0.68
C ALA A 521 -5.51 -1.83 0.05
N ILE A 522 -6.03 -1.27 -1.04
CA ILE A 522 -5.53 -0.01 -1.64
C ILE A 522 -5.54 1.10 -0.59
N LEU A 523 -6.69 1.31 0.05
CA LEU A 523 -6.84 2.36 1.07
C LEU A 523 -6.00 2.09 2.30
N SER A 524 -5.83 0.84 2.72
CA SER A 524 -4.98 0.47 3.86
C SER A 524 -3.55 0.96 3.65
N ILE A 525 -2.96 0.64 2.49
CA ILE A 525 -1.59 1.06 2.17
C ILE A 525 -1.53 2.57 1.99
N PHE A 526 -2.42 3.16 1.18
CA PHE A 526 -2.37 4.58 0.88
C PHE A 526 -2.60 5.46 2.12
N TYR A 527 -3.55 5.10 2.98
CA TYR A 527 -3.84 5.82 4.22
C TYR A 527 -2.64 5.79 5.16
N VAL A 528 -2.00 4.62 5.36
CA VAL A 528 -0.81 4.49 6.19
C VAL A 528 0.34 5.34 5.64
N MET A 529 0.59 5.27 4.33
CA MET A 529 1.65 6.04 3.69
C MET A 529 1.39 7.55 3.75
N GLN A 530 0.12 7.97 3.68
CA GLN A 530 -0.25 9.36 3.89
C GLN A 530 -0.08 9.80 5.34
N TRP A 531 -0.49 8.96 6.29
CA TRP A 531 -0.37 9.27 7.70
C TRP A 531 1.08 9.38 8.14
N ALA A 532 1.94 8.50 7.62
CA ALA A 532 3.40 8.59 7.80
C ALA A 532 4.05 9.75 7.01
N GLN A 533 3.30 10.47 6.17
CA GLN A 533 3.80 11.54 5.28
C GLN A 533 4.86 11.06 4.26
N ARG A 534 4.73 9.81 3.79
CA ARG A 534 5.67 9.13 2.89
C ARG A 534 5.04 8.65 1.58
N VAL A 535 3.93 9.26 1.14
CA VAL A 535 3.24 8.83 -0.10
C VAL A 535 4.16 8.80 -1.33
N HIS A 536 5.16 9.68 -1.41
CA HIS A 536 6.13 9.70 -2.51
C HIS A 536 7.08 8.47 -2.55
N ASP A 537 7.16 7.73 -1.45
CA ASP A 537 7.90 6.47 -1.34
C ASP A 537 7.06 5.23 -1.68
N LEU A 538 5.73 5.37 -1.77
CA LEU A 538 4.86 4.28 -2.20
C LEU A 538 5.05 4.03 -3.70
N LEU A 539 5.84 3.02 -4.04
CA LEU A 539 6.21 2.71 -5.42
C LEU A 539 5.94 1.26 -5.77
N GLY A 540 5.56 1.02 -7.02
CA GLY A 540 5.62 -0.30 -7.64
C GLY A 540 6.88 -0.46 -8.48
N VAL A 541 6.83 -1.35 -9.45
CA VAL A 541 7.96 -1.68 -10.35
C VAL A 541 8.34 -0.47 -11.20
N VAL A 542 7.39 0.25 -11.78
CA VAL A 542 7.66 1.37 -12.70
C VAL A 542 8.32 2.52 -11.95
N GLY A 543 7.80 2.90 -10.79
CA GLY A 543 8.40 3.92 -9.93
C GLY A 543 9.79 3.52 -9.44
N MET A 544 10.00 2.25 -9.10
CA MET A 544 11.33 1.77 -8.70
C MET A 544 12.33 1.77 -9.87
N ARG A 545 11.91 1.40 -11.08
CA ARG A 545 12.76 1.53 -12.29
C ARG A 545 13.18 2.97 -12.53
N GLN A 546 12.27 3.91 -12.34
CA GLN A 546 12.59 5.34 -12.43
C GLN A 546 13.64 5.74 -11.39
N ARG A 547 13.49 5.32 -10.12
CA ARG A 547 14.51 5.59 -9.08
C ARG A 547 15.87 4.97 -9.40
N VAL A 548 15.89 3.76 -9.96
CA VAL A 548 17.15 3.10 -10.38
C VAL A 548 17.81 3.89 -11.50
N ALA A 549 17.06 4.36 -12.50
CA ALA A 549 17.58 5.19 -13.59
C ALA A 549 18.11 6.56 -13.08
N GLU A 550 17.40 7.18 -12.14
CA GLU A 550 17.84 8.43 -11.50
C GLU A 550 19.12 8.22 -10.68
N LEU A 551 19.23 7.10 -9.94
CA LEU A 551 20.46 6.75 -9.21
C LEU A 551 21.63 6.44 -10.14
N GLU A 552 21.40 5.71 -11.22
CA GLU A 552 22.41 5.45 -12.25
C GLU A 552 22.93 6.77 -12.83
N ALA A 553 22.03 7.70 -13.20
CA ALA A 553 22.41 9.04 -13.65
C ALA A 553 23.22 9.81 -12.59
N ALA A 554 22.83 9.74 -11.32
CA ALA A 554 23.57 10.36 -10.22
C ALA A 554 24.98 9.77 -10.05
N THR A 555 25.18 8.47 -10.30
CA THR A 555 26.51 7.85 -10.20
C THR A 555 27.51 8.32 -11.26
N HIS A 556 27.03 8.91 -12.36
CA HIS A 556 27.89 9.51 -13.39
C HIS A 556 28.30 10.95 -13.08
N LEU A 557 27.70 11.57 -12.07
CA LEU A 557 28.02 12.91 -11.61
C LEU A 557 29.05 12.86 -10.47
N PRO A 558 29.89 13.91 -10.30
CA PRO A 558 30.81 13.98 -9.18
C PRO A 558 30.07 13.92 -7.84
N GLU A 559 30.45 12.98 -6.97
CA GLU A 559 29.83 12.83 -5.66
C GLU A 559 30.24 13.97 -4.71
N ALA A 560 29.27 14.53 -3.99
CA ALA A 560 29.51 15.52 -2.96
C ALA A 560 30.34 14.93 -1.80
N ALA A 561 31.24 15.74 -1.23
CA ALA A 561 32.09 15.28 -0.14
C ALA A 561 31.29 15.15 1.17
N ARG A 562 31.14 13.91 1.68
CA ARG A 562 30.53 13.54 2.98
C ARG A 562 31.38 13.96 4.16
N LEU A 563 30.97 13.69 5.41
CA LEU A 563 31.72 14.04 6.63
C LEU A 563 33.21 13.68 6.54
N TYR A 564 33.52 12.43 6.19
CA TYR A 564 34.87 11.95 5.88
C TYR A 564 34.82 10.85 4.80
N PRO A 565 35.91 10.62 4.06
CA PRO A 565 35.98 9.51 3.11
C PRO A 565 36.02 8.17 3.86
N GLY A 566 35.13 7.25 3.48
CA GLY A 566 35.10 5.91 4.08
C GLY A 566 36.35 5.09 3.71
N THR A 567 36.92 4.40 4.70
CA THR A 567 38.03 3.45 4.51
C THR A 567 37.59 2.04 4.91
N ARG A 568 38.40 1.02 4.61
CA ARG A 568 38.07 -0.37 5.01
C ARG A 568 38.20 -0.56 6.53
N GLU A 569 39.08 0.18 7.18
CA GLU A 569 39.28 0.20 8.64
C GLU A 569 38.12 0.92 9.31
N VAL A 570 37.83 2.14 8.86
CA VAL A 570 36.77 3.02 9.38
C VAL A 570 35.86 3.47 8.21
N PRO A 571 34.79 2.72 7.91
CA PRO A 571 33.85 3.08 6.86
C PRO A 571 32.99 4.28 7.29
N ASN A 572 32.55 5.11 6.34
CA ASN A 572 31.59 6.17 6.63
C ASN A 572 30.16 5.56 6.66
N PRO A 573 29.39 5.72 7.76
CA PRO A 573 28.02 5.22 7.86
C PRO A 573 27.01 5.96 6.97
N GLU A 574 27.33 7.11 6.39
CA GLU A 574 26.47 7.80 5.40
C GLU A 574 26.40 6.99 4.08
N TYR A 575 25.25 6.97 3.38
CA TYR A 575 25.06 6.15 2.15
C TYR A 575 25.43 6.87 0.85
N THR A 576 26.30 6.26 0.04
CA THR A 576 26.78 6.75 -1.29
C THR A 576 25.75 6.51 -2.38
N ALA A 577 25.83 7.28 -3.47
CA ALA A 577 24.99 7.04 -4.65
C ALA A 577 25.19 5.62 -5.20
N GLN A 578 26.42 5.10 -5.12
CA GLN A 578 26.77 3.73 -5.52
C GLN A 578 26.13 2.67 -4.61
N GLU A 579 26.16 2.87 -3.29
CA GLU A 579 25.52 1.97 -2.34
C GLU A 579 23.99 2.02 -2.48
N ARG A 580 23.43 3.22 -2.63
CA ARG A 580 22.01 3.45 -2.90
C ARG A 580 21.56 2.73 -4.17
N LEU A 581 22.33 2.83 -5.27
CA LEU A 581 22.05 2.10 -6.51
C LEU A 581 22.07 0.58 -6.28
N GLY A 582 23.09 0.06 -5.59
CA GLY A 582 23.15 -1.36 -5.21
C GLY A 582 21.96 -1.84 -4.36
N MET A 583 21.46 -1.00 -3.45
CA MET A 583 20.25 -1.28 -2.67
C MET A 583 19.00 -1.23 -3.54
N HIS A 584 18.83 -0.23 -4.41
CA HIS A 584 17.61 -0.10 -5.22
C HIS A 584 17.48 -1.17 -6.31
N ILE A 585 18.59 -1.75 -6.80
CA ILE A 585 18.56 -2.93 -7.66
C ILE A 585 18.00 -4.15 -6.88
N GLN A 586 18.35 -4.30 -5.60
CA GLN A 586 17.77 -5.34 -4.75
C GLN A 586 16.27 -5.10 -4.55
N TYR A 587 15.86 -3.83 -4.36
CA TYR A 587 14.44 -3.48 -4.18
C TYR A 587 13.63 -3.79 -5.44
N LEU A 588 14.16 -3.42 -6.60
CA LEU A 588 13.54 -3.71 -7.89
C LEU A 588 13.39 -5.23 -8.12
N SER A 589 14.40 -6.00 -7.73
CA SER A 589 14.33 -7.45 -7.77
C SER A 589 13.28 -8.02 -6.80
N HIS A 590 13.13 -7.43 -5.62
CA HIS A 590 12.14 -7.88 -4.65
C HIS A 590 10.73 -7.69 -5.19
N LEU A 591 10.43 -6.51 -5.76
CA LEU A 591 9.16 -6.17 -6.38
C LEU A 591 8.72 -7.07 -7.56
N GLY A 592 9.55 -8.03 -7.96
CA GLY A 592 9.22 -9.01 -8.99
C GLY A 592 9.32 -8.46 -10.41
N ASP A 593 10.24 -7.51 -10.65
CA ASP A 593 10.44 -6.94 -11.99
C ASP A 593 10.76 -8.04 -13.02
N PRO A 594 9.94 -8.22 -14.09
CA PRO A 594 10.21 -9.21 -15.14
C PRO A 594 11.52 -8.97 -15.91
N GLN A 595 12.06 -7.74 -15.91
CA GLN A 595 13.27 -7.36 -16.64
C GLN A 595 14.52 -7.28 -15.75
N ILE A 596 14.44 -7.71 -14.48
CA ILE A 596 15.53 -7.56 -13.53
C ILE A 596 16.86 -8.19 -14.00
N LEU A 597 16.81 -9.35 -14.64
CA LEU A 597 18.02 -10.05 -15.10
C LEU A 597 18.70 -9.29 -16.25
N GLU A 598 17.92 -8.67 -17.13
CA GLU A 598 18.43 -7.81 -18.22
C GLU A 598 19.06 -6.54 -17.63
N THR A 599 18.40 -5.92 -16.64
CA THR A 599 18.92 -4.76 -15.92
C THR A 599 20.25 -5.08 -15.23
N ILE A 600 20.35 -6.22 -14.54
CA ILE A 600 21.61 -6.65 -13.90
C ILE A 600 22.70 -6.86 -14.95
N ALA A 601 22.40 -7.55 -16.05
CA ALA A 601 23.37 -7.82 -17.11
C ALA A 601 23.90 -6.54 -17.78
N ALA A 602 23.04 -5.52 -17.94
CA ALA A 602 23.42 -4.21 -18.48
C ALA A 602 24.31 -3.41 -17.53
N LEU A 603 24.05 -3.44 -16.22
CA LEU A 603 24.77 -2.66 -15.22
C LEU A 603 26.14 -3.27 -14.84
N LEU A 604 26.24 -4.60 -14.81
CA LEU A 604 27.39 -5.31 -14.26
C LEU A 604 28.77 -4.90 -14.85
N PRO A 605 28.93 -4.66 -16.17
CA PRO A 605 30.23 -4.33 -16.76
C PRO A 605 30.86 -3.02 -16.26
N ALA A 606 30.03 -2.03 -15.93
CA ALA A 606 30.48 -0.71 -15.46
C ALA A 606 30.30 -0.53 -13.94
N ALA A 607 29.71 -1.50 -13.26
CA ALA A 607 29.34 -1.42 -11.85
C ALA A 607 30.56 -1.38 -10.91
N THR A 608 30.45 -0.55 -9.86
CA THR A 608 31.39 -0.54 -8.72
C THR A 608 31.13 -1.71 -7.76
N ALA A 609 32.03 -1.96 -6.80
CA ALA A 609 31.90 -3.10 -5.89
C ALA A 609 30.57 -3.13 -5.07
N PRO A 610 30.07 -2.02 -4.50
CA PRO A 610 28.76 -2.00 -3.83
C PRO A 610 27.60 -2.32 -4.78
N VAL A 611 27.66 -1.82 -6.02
CA VAL A 611 26.65 -2.11 -7.05
C VAL A 611 26.68 -3.58 -7.43
N ARG A 612 27.87 -4.19 -7.61
CA ARG A 612 28.00 -5.63 -7.89
C ARG A 612 27.51 -6.50 -6.73
N MET A 613 27.72 -6.09 -5.48
CA MET A 613 27.11 -6.73 -4.31
C MET A 613 25.58 -6.66 -4.35
N GLY A 614 25.04 -5.48 -4.67
CA GLY A 614 23.61 -5.28 -4.91
C GLY A 614 23.06 -6.20 -6.01
N CYS A 615 23.74 -6.27 -7.16
CA CYS A 615 23.40 -7.17 -8.27
C CYS A 615 23.46 -8.65 -7.85
N ALA A 616 24.45 -9.05 -7.05
CA ALA A 616 24.56 -10.42 -6.55
C ALA A 616 23.36 -10.77 -5.64
N LYS A 617 23.01 -9.87 -4.71
CA LYS A 617 21.83 -10.04 -3.85
C LYS A 617 20.53 -10.05 -4.64
N ALA A 618 20.39 -9.15 -5.63
CA ALA A 618 19.25 -9.12 -6.54
C ALA A 618 19.11 -10.44 -7.33
N ALA A 619 20.20 -10.98 -7.87
CA ALA A 619 20.16 -12.29 -8.54
C ALA A 619 19.70 -13.42 -7.61
N LEU A 620 20.09 -13.39 -6.32
CA LEU A 620 19.59 -14.33 -5.31
C LEU A 620 18.09 -14.16 -5.03
N ILE A 621 17.62 -12.91 -4.90
CA ILE A 621 16.19 -12.59 -4.68
C ILE A 621 15.35 -13.06 -5.86
N ALA A 622 15.81 -12.83 -7.10
CA ALA A 622 15.16 -13.30 -8.32
C ALA A 622 15.23 -14.83 -8.52
N GLY A 623 16.04 -15.54 -7.73
CA GLY A 623 16.23 -16.99 -7.82
C GLY A 623 17.14 -17.45 -8.97
N ASP A 624 17.91 -16.55 -9.59
CA ASP A 624 18.89 -16.89 -10.63
C ASP A 624 20.26 -17.21 -10.02
N ARG A 625 20.40 -18.49 -9.66
CA ARG A 625 21.63 -19.05 -9.09
C ARG A 625 22.80 -19.05 -10.07
N GLU A 626 22.55 -19.09 -11.38
CA GLU A 626 23.60 -19.12 -12.39
C GLU A 626 24.20 -17.72 -12.56
N LEU A 627 23.33 -16.70 -12.67
CA LEU A 627 23.74 -15.31 -12.71
C LEU A 627 24.50 -14.93 -11.44
N PHE A 628 24.01 -15.34 -10.26
CA PHE A 628 24.74 -15.15 -9.00
C PHE A 628 26.15 -15.74 -9.05
N ARG A 629 26.32 -17.00 -9.48
CA ARG A 629 27.65 -17.62 -9.61
C ARG A 629 28.53 -16.85 -10.60
N ARG A 630 27.98 -16.38 -11.71
CA ARG A 630 28.70 -15.59 -12.71
C ARG A 630 29.22 -14.28 -12.11
N ILE A 631 28.38 -13.57 -11.34
CA ILE A 631 28.78 -12.35 -10.64
C ILE A 631 29.92 -12.66 -9.66
N VAL A 632 29.77 -13.66 -8.79
CA VAL A 632 30.77 -13.99 -7.76
C VAL A 632 32.11 -14.44 -8.36
N SER A 633 32.09 -15.23 -9.43
CA SER A 633 33.32 -15.68 -10.10
C SER A 633 34.01 -14.57 -10.91
N SER A 634 33.25 -13.56 -11.37
CA SER A 634 33.80 -12.35 -12.00
C SER A 634 34.30 -11.31 -11.00
N GLU A 635 33.88 -11.39 -9.73
CA GLU A 635 34.28 -10.44 -8.69
C GLU A 635 35.78 -10.62 -8.37
N PRO A 636 36.57 -9.53 -8.33
CA PRO A 636 37.95 -9.59 -7.90
C PRO A 636 38.10 -10.13 -6.47
N SER A 637 39.19 -10.86 -6.22
CA SER A 637 39.48 -11.39 -4.88
C SER A 637 39.60 -10.28 -3.84
N GLY A 638 38.80 -10.38 -2.78
CA GLY A 638 38.78 -9.39 -1.71
C GLY A 638 37.63 -9.62 -0.74
N ARG A 639 37.43 -8.65 0.18
CA ARG A 639 36.37 -8.72 1.17
C ARG A 639 34.99 -8.81 0.52
N MET A 640 34.75 -8.08 -0.57
CA MET A 640 33.45 -8.11 -1.25
C MET A 640 33.08 -9.51 -1.74
N GLN A 641 33.98 -10.17 -2.50
CA GLN A 641 33.79 -11.56 -2.93
C GLN A 641 33.61 -12.52 -1.74
N HIS A 642 34.38 -12.34 -0.66
CA HIS A 642 34.23 -13.15 0.56
C HIS A 642 32.82 -13.05 1.14
N TYR A 643 32.31 -11.83 1.35
CA TYR A 643 30.95 -11.60 1.83
C TYR A 643 29.90 -12.14 0.86
N MET A 644 30.07 -11.93 -0.46
CA MET A 644 29.14 -12.49 -1.46
C MET A 644 29.04 -14.02 -1.34
N THR A 645 30.17 -14.72 -1.16
CA THR A 645 30.13 -16.17 -1.00
C THR A 645 29.42 -16.61 0.28
N LYS A 646 29.41 -15.79 1.33
CA LYS A 646 28.75 -16.10 2.60
C LYS A 646 27.23 -15.84 2.60
N LEU A 647 26.72 -15.07 1.64
CA LEU A 647 25.27 -14.85 1.49
C LEU A 647 24.47 -16.13 1.27
N VAL A 648 25.10 -17.19 0.76
CA VAL A 648 24.44 -18.44 0.40
C VAL A 648 25.00 -19.63 1.17
N VAL A 649 24.10 -20.57 1.48
CA VAL A 649 24.49 -21.92 1.88
C VAL A 649 25.12 -22.59 0.66
N LYS A 650 26.39 -23.00 0.80
CA LYS A 650 27.20 -23.58 -0.28
C LYS A 650 27.99 -24.79 0.21
N ARG A 651 28.31 -25.69 -0.71
CA ARG A 651 29.13 -26.88 -0.44
C ARG A 651 30.59 -26.49 -0.18
N LYS A 652 31.21 -25.76 -1.10
CA LYS A 652 32.55 -25.18 -0.94
C LYS A 652 32.63 -23.78 -1.54
N THR A 653 33.53 -22.95 -1.03
CA THR A 653 33.76 -21.59 -1.57
C THR A 653 34.28 -21.61 -3.01
N ARG A 654 35.15 -22.58 -3.35
CA ARG A 654 35.68 -22.77 -4.72
C ARG A 654 34.59 -23.02 -5.77
N ASP A 655 33.44 -23.56 -5.37
CA ASP A 655 32.32 -23.81 -6.28
C ASP A 655 31.75 -22.52 -6.89
N LEU A 656 31.94 -21.39 -6.18
CA LEU A 656 31.51 -20.05 -6.57
C LEU A 656 32.66 -19.18 -7.08
N VAL A 657 33.82 -19.25 -6.44
CA VAL A 657 34.97 -18.37 -6.72
C VAL A 657 35.71 -18.77 -7.99
N ASP A 658 35.93 -20.07 -8.21
CA ASP A 658 36.75 -20.54 -9.34
C ASP A 658 35.89 -20.49 -10.62
N PRO A 659 36.16 -19.57 -11.58
CA PRO A 659 35.38 -19.51 -12.83
C PRO A 659 35.64 -20.76 -13.68
N GLU A 660 36.90 -21.19 -13.73
CA GLU A 660 37.37 -22.42 -14.35
C GLU A 660 37.66 -23.49 -13.30
N PRO A 661 37.39 -24.78 -13.57
CA PRO A 661 37.70 -25.86 -12.66
C PRO A 661 39.18 -25.87 -12.28
N ARG A 662 39.47 -25.72 -10.99
CA ARG A 662 40.84 -25.86 -10.47
C ARG A 662 41.20 -27.33 -10.32
N LEU A 663 42.41 -27.69 -10.77
CA LEU A 663 42.97 -29.03 -10.57
C LEU A 663 43.26 -29.26 -9.08
N LEU A 664 42.62 -30.26 -8.50
CA LEU A 664 42.76 -30.66 -7.10
C LEU A 664 42.90 -32.17 -7.03
N GLU A 665 44.02 -32.67 -6.50
CA GLU A 665 44.27 -34.11 -6.39
C GLU A 665 44.09 -34.86 -7.72
N ASP A 666 44.64 -34.29 -8.81
CA ASP A 666 44.51 -34.78 -10.19
C ASP A 666 43.07 -34.87 -10.74
N GLN A 667 42.11 -34.19 -10.10
CA GLN A 667 40.72 -34.11 -10.53
C GLN A 667 40.25 -32.67 -10.75
N TYR A 668 39.37 -32.48 -11.72
CA TYR A 668 38.64 -31.22 -11.94
C TYR A 668 37.25 -31.30 -11.32
N GLU A 669 36.94 -30.39 -10.40
CA GLU A 669 35.60 -30.27 -9.82
C GLU A 669 34.74 -29.32 -10.69
N PHE A 670 33.62 -29.81 -11.23
CA PHE A 670 32.67 -29.00 -11.99
C PHE A 670 31.47 -28.61 -11.13
N ALA A 671 31.43 -27.37 -10.67
CA ALA A 671 30.36 -26.87 -9.80
C ALA A 671 29.20 -26.21 -10.55
N ALA A 672 29.34 -25.89 -11.85
CA ALA A 672 28.28 -25.25 -12.63
C ALA A 672 26.91 -25.97 -12.51
N PRO A 673 26.81 -27.31 -12.57
CA PRO A 673 25.54 -28.03 -12.41
C PRO A 673 24.86 -27.89 -11.04
N LEU A 674 25.56 -27.40 -10.02
CA LEU A 674 25.00 -27.11 -8.68
C LEU A 674 24.33 -25.74 -8.61
N TRP A 675 24.66 -24.85 -9.55
CA TRP A 675 24.22 -23.46 -9.60
C TRP A 675 23.37 -23.15 -10.83
N THR A 676 23.28 -24.06 -11.80
CA THR A 676 22.26 -24.00 -12.86
C THR A 676 20.93 -24.56 -12.36
N LYS A 677 19.81 -23.92 -12.73
CA LYS A 677 18.46 -24.39 -12.43
C LYS A 677 18.30 -25.82 -12.98
N ARG A 678 18.28 -26.83 -12.10
CA ARG A 678 17.96 -28.20 -12.53
C ARG A 678 16.52 -28.19 -13.00
N GLY A 679 16.31 -28.41 -14.30
CA GLY A 679 14.99 -28.76 -14.78
C GLY A 679 14.44 -29.91 -13.93
N THR A 680 13.27 -29.68 -13.32
CA THR A 680 12.33 -30.74 -12.90
C THR A 680 12.94 -31.92 -12.13
N ARG A 681 13.61 -31.67 -11.00
CA ARG A 681 13.82 -32.72 -9.99
C ARG A 681 13.71 -32.12 -8.60
N ILE A 682 12.55 -32.35 -7.97
CA ILE A 682 12.22 -31.97 -6.59
C ILE A 682 13.32 -32.50 -5.68
N ASP A 683 14.10 -31.60 -5.08
CA ASP A 683 15.13 -31.95 -4.11
C ASP A 683 14.49 -31.99 -2.72
N ARG A 684 14.28 -33.20 -2.18
CA ARG A 684 13.64 -33.46 -0.87
C ARG A 684 14.32 -32.77 0.31
N ASN A 685 15.52 -32.21 0.10
CA ASN A 685 16.33 -31.59 1.15
C ASN A 685 16.24 -30.06 1.18
N THR A 686 15.40 -29.44 0.34
CA THR A 686 15.01 -28.03 0.47
C THR A 686 13.67 -27.93 1.20
N LEU A 687 13.43 -26.85 1.96
CA LEU A 687 12.15 -26.62 2.64
C LEU A 687 10.98 -26.68 1.64
N GLU A 688 11.15 -26.13 0.44
CA GLU A 688 10.17 -26.20 -0.65
C GLU A 688 10.01 -27.64 -1.19
N GLY A 689 11.09 -28.39 -1.35
CA GLY A 689 11.04 -29.79 -1.78
C GLY A 689 10.54 -30.77 -0.72
N ALA A 690 10.64 -30.43 0.57
CA ALA A 690 10.02 -31.18 1.66
C ALA A 690 8.51 -30.94 1.71
N VAL A 691 8.07 -29.70 1.47
CA VAL A 691 6.65 -29.33 1.37
C VAL A 691 5.99 -29.99 0.14
N ASP A 692 6.65 -29.99 -1.01
CA ASP A 692 6.14 -30.67 -2.21
C ASP A 692 6.19 -32.21 -2.10
N ALA A 693 7.20 -32.78 -1.43
CA ALA A 693 7.27 -34.22 -1.19
C ALA A 693 6.19 -34.71 -0.21
N ALA A 694 5.81 -33.89 0.79
CA ALA A 694 4.69 -34.16 1.68
C ALA A 694 3.34 -34.11 0.96
N ARG A 695 3.24 -33.32 -0.12
CA ARG A 695 2.05 -33.18 -0.97
C ARG A 695 1.85 -34.33 -1.95
N LEU A 696 2.93 -35.02 -2.35
CA LEU A 696 2.89 -36.22 -3.20
C LEU A 696 2.57 -37.52 -2.42
N LEU A 697 2.51 -37.44 -1.09
CA LEU A 697 2.23 -38.57 -0.19
C LEU A 697 0.87 -38.47 0.52
N ARG A 698 0.06 -37.46 0.21
CA ARG A 698 -1.37 -37.33 0.56
C ARG A 698 -2.16 -37.25 -0.74
#